data_AF-A0A437M5N5-F1
#
_entry.id   AF-A0A437M5N5-F1
#
_cell.length_a   1.000
_cell.length_b   1.000
_cell.length_c   1.000
_cell.angle_alpha   90.00
_cell.angle_beta   90.00
_cell.angle_gamma   90.00
#
_symmetry.space_group_name_H-M   'P 1'
#
loop_
_entity.id
_entity.type
_entity.pdbx_description
1 polymer ?
#
loop_
_entity_poly.entity_id
_entity_poly.type
_entity_poly.pdbx_seq_one_letter_code
_entity_poly.pdbx_strand_id
1 'polypeptide(L)'
;MITRCRSLTLGFMVTVAMSLAACSGDFTPGAMPQKDQDWAVHSGDTHATRYSPLGQITPANVDKLEVAWTYHTGEMTRRGDEAFKRTKDSDIPIKVGNHLLVCTPFNRVISVNPATGKENWAFEPKVDLAMDEHDRLACRGVGYWRDPVAPAGSACAERVLMNTTDRRLIAIDLKDGKLCQSFGKAGTVALLPEKPLVTKHELSFFMPPVIVSDTVILGSAVEDNRRQDSPSGKIRAYDVRTGKPKWEWDMVPRDPKDPAYATWLNDSAKVNGSGNAWGFLTADPKNDLVFIPTTSPSLDHYGVGRPGDNKYTESVVALRASTGERVWDYQTVHHDIWDYDVAPQPLLADLPVQGKIVPVLIQNTKQGLIFVLNRLTGKPVAKVDEKPFPKGDIPGEWYAPTQPIPQWPRPLRKLTISEDDAWGVTPWAKSACRDMIKKYRHGGLYIPPSEQGTIVPWWVGGVEWPGPAYDPGRRIMVVNTNRVFGVLRLLKQSTMDPTKKKGIGINGATVMAGTPYAIEKQQLVGSDGVPCTPPPWGALTAMDMSTGKILWDVPLGSIEKFVPFKPKINLNSWGVPSVGAPVITQSGVIFIAATFDQRFRAFSLATGEELWNEVLPAEAQTTPITYSANGRQFVVIVAGGNGQLFNKRGDSVVAYALPQKK
;
A
#
# COMPACT_ATOMS: atom_id res chain seq x y z
N MET A 1 -21.26 -43.20 81.78
CA MET A 1 -22.05 -43.08 80.52
C MET A 1 -21.11 -42.71 79.39
N ILE A 2 -20.73 -43.75 78.64
CA ILE A 2 -20.12 -43.90 77.30
C ILE A 2 -19.31 -42.69 76.74
N THR A 3 -18.03 -42.49 77.09
CA THR A 3 -16.74 -42.97 76.47
C THR A 3 -16.56 -42.67 74.97
N ARG A 4 -15.43 -42.13 74.46
CA ARG A 4 -14.02 -42.23 74.90
C ARG A 4 -13.14 -41.15 74.26
N CYS A 5 -12.17 -40.68 75.03
CA CYS A 5 -10.97 -39.95 74.62
C CYS A 5 -9.77 -40.90 74.81
N ARG A 6 -8.79 -40.95 73.89
CA ARG A 6 -7.33 -40.93 74.16
C ARG A 6 -6.46 -41.28 72.93
N SER A 7 -5.28 -40.66 72.97
CA SER A 7 -4.14 -40.60 72.06
C SER A 7 -3.12 -41.76 72.21
N LEU A 8 -1.99 -41.63 71.48
CA LEU A 8 -0.70 -42.38 71.45
C LEU A 8 -0.59 -43.42 70.30
N THR A 9 0.49 -43.57 69.51
CA THR A 9 1.86 -43.00 69.45
C THR A 9 2.57 -43.44 68.16
N LEU A 10 3.64 -42.70 67.79
CA LEU A 10 4.89 -43.09 67.09
C LEU A 10 4.89 -43.66 65.66
N GLY A 11 5.79 -43.12 64.82
CA GLY A 11 6.31 -43.78 63.63
C GLY A 11 7.26 -42.91 62.80
N PHE A 12 8.57 -43.08 63.01
CA PHE A 12 9.67 -42.40 62.31
C PHE A 12 9.95 -43.02 60.92
N MET A 13 10.58 -42.22 60.05
CA MET A 13 11.14 -42.45 58.70
C MET A 13 11.52 -43.88 58.26
N VAL A 14 11.27 -44.21 56.98
CA VAL A 14 12.23 -44.88 56.09
C VAL A 14 12.06 -44.37 54.64
N THR A 15 13.18 -43.93 54.07
CA THR A 15 13.41 -43.53 52.68
C THR A 15 13.41 -44.75 51.74
N VAL A 16 12.70 -44.69 50.62
CA VAL A 16 12.93 -45.59 49.47
C VAL A 16 13.16 -44.73 48.24
N ALA A 17 14.41 -44.72 47.77
CA ALA A 17 14.79 -44.19 46.48
C ALA A 17 14.29 -45.14 45.39
N MET A 18 13.39 -44.67 44.53
CA MET A 18 13.09 -45.30 43.25
C MET A 18 13.69 -44.45 42.13
N SER A 19 14.70 -45.01 41.49
CA SER A 19 15.35 -44.57 40.28
C SER A 19 14.35 -44.56 39.11
N LEU A 20 13.85 -43.37 38.77
CA LEU A 20 13.16 -43.13 37.50
C LEU A 20 14.22 -42.93 36.41
N ALA A 21 14.42 -43.96 35.60
CA ALA A 21 15.17 -43.86 34.36
C ALA A 21 14.48 -42.86 33.43
N ALA A 22 15.17 -41.76 33.14
CA ALA A 22 14.76 -40.75 32.20
C ALA A 22 14.83 -41.31 30.77
N CYS A 23 13.68 -41.48 30.13
CA CYS A 23 13.61 -41.39 28.67
C CYS A 23 13.47 -39.91 28.30
N SER A 24 14.59 -39.20 28.27
CA SER A 24 14.71 -37.90 27.60
C SER A 24 14.63 -38.13 26.09
N GLY A 25 13.42 -38.26 25.56
CA GLY A 25 13.14 -38.06 24.16
C GLY A 25 12.90 -36.58 23.92
N ASP A 26 13.86 -35.90 23.30
CA ASP A 26 13.67 -34.55 22.76
C ASP A 26 12.59 -34.61 21.67
N PHE A 27 11.33 -34.43 22.06
CA PHE A 27 10.24 -34.16 21.12
C PHE A 27 10.38 -32.72 20.65
N THR A 28 11.30 -32.49 19.70
CA THR A 28 11.16 -31.34 18.81
C THR A 28 9.93 -31.62 17.94
N PRO A 29 8.87 -30.79 17.96
CA PRO A 29 7.77 -30.96 17.02
C PRO A 29 8.37 -30.81 15.62
N GLY A 30 8.53 -31.93 14.91
CA GLY A 30 8.85 -31.88 13.49
C GLY A 30 7.73 -31.08 12.82
N ALA A 31 8.08 -29.99 12.13
CA ALA A 31 7.12 -29.25 11.34
C ALA A 31 6.41 -30.24 10.41
N MET A 32 5.12 -30.47 10.65
CA MET A 32 4.33 -31.33 9.76
C MET A 32 4.38 -30.75 8.35
N PRO A 33 4.49 -31.59 7.30
CA PRO A 33 4.44 -31.12 5.92
C PRO A 33 3.20 -30.26 5.71
N GLN A 34 3.40 -29.02 5.27
CA GLN A 34 2.29 -28.11 5.05
C GLN A 34 1.64 -28.40 3.71
N LYS A 35 0.31 -28.58 3.66
CA LYS A 35 -0.41 -28.69 2.38
C LYS A 35 -0.06 -27.49 1.50
N ASP A 36 0.14 -27.74 0.20
CA ASP A 36 0.42 -26.69 -0.77
C ASP A 36 -0.71 -25.66 -0.78
N GLN A 37 -0.31 -24.40 -0.72
CA GLN A 37 -1.17 -23.25 -0.63
C GLN A 37 -0.72 -22.20 -1.64
N ASP A 38 -1.71 -21.61 -2.30
CA ASP A 38 -1.51 -20.53 -3.26
C ASP A 38 -1.66 -19.15 -2.60
N TRP A 39 -1.09 -18.15 -3.26
CA TRP A 39 -1.27 -16.72 -2.99
C TRP A 39 -1.73 -16.07 -4.29
N ALA A 40 -2.97 -16.37 -4.70
CA ALA A 40 -3.46 -16.11 -6.05
C ALA A 40 -3.85 -14.64 -6.31
N VAL A 41 -3.96 -13.84 -5.24
CA VAL A 41 -4.28 -12.41 -5.30
C VAL A 41 -3.13 -11.67 -4.62
N HIS A 42 -2.67 -10.55 -5.20
CA HIS A 42 -1.55 -9.75 -4.67
C HIS A 42 -1.72 -9.43 -3.17
N SER A 43 -2.95 -9.18 -2.72
CA SER A 43 -3.31 -8.86 -1.34
C SER A 43 -3.58 -10.08 -0.44
N GLY A 44 -3.20 -11.29 -0.87
CA GLY A 44 -3.43 -12.57 -0.18
C GLY A 44 -4.80 -13.18 -0.47
N ASP A 45 -5.84 -12.38 -0.34
CA ASP A 45 -7.22 -12.73 -0.67
C ASP A 45 -7.98 -11.53 -1.25
N THR A 46 -9.24 -11.76 -1.65
CA THR A 46 -10.11 -10.71 -2.20
C THR A 46 -10.53 -9.66 -1.17
N HIS A 47 -10.38 -9.95 0.13
CA HIS A 47 -10.69 -9.05 1.25
C HIS A 47 -9.50 -8.17 1.63
N ALA A 48 -8.36 -8.34 0.97
CA ALA A 48 -7.12 -7.62 1.19
C ALA A 48 -6.48 -7.84 2.56
N THR A 49 -6.67 -9.01 3.17
CA THR A 49 -6.17 -9.28 4.54
C THR A 49 -4.66 -9.41 4.64
N ARG A 50 -3.96 -9.80 3.57
CA ARG A 50 -2.52 -10.15 3.60
C ARG A 50 -2.19 -11.15 4.71
N TYR A 51 -3.13 -12.03 5.00
CA TYR A 51 -3.01 -13.06 6.01
C TYR A 51 -2.79 -14.43 5.37
N SER A 52 -1.91 -15.20 5.98
CA SER A 52 -1.65 -16.59 5.60
C SER A 52 -2.03 -17.52 6.75
N PRO A 53 -2.81 -18.59 6.49
CA PRO A 53 -3.00 -19.69 7.44
C PRO A 53 -1.74 -20.57 7.56
N LEU A 54 -0.65 -20.26 6.85
CA LEU A 54 0.61 -20.99 7.00
C LEU A 54 1.22 -20.78 8.38
N GLY A 55 1.91 -21.80 8.88
CA GLY A 55 2.41 -21.82 10.26
C GLY A 55 3.67 -22.64 10.48
N GLN A 56 4.34 -23.07 9.40
CA GLN A 56 5.62 -23.78 9.49
C GLN A 56 6.72 -22.84 10.01
N ILE A 57 6.72 -21.57 9.57
CA ILE A 57 7.57 -20.52 10.13
C ILE A 57 6.84 -19.89 11.32
N THR A 58 7.51 -19.83 12.46
CA THR A 58 6.97 -19.43 13.77
C THR A 58 7.93 -18.46 14.45
N PRO A 59 7.50 -17.76 15.51
CA PRO A 59 8.41 -16.92 16.27
C PRO A 59 9.65 -17.65 16.83
N ALA A 60 9.53 -18.96 17.08
CA ALA A 60 10.59 -19.78 17.67
C ALA A 60 11.61 -20.36 16.65
N ASN A 61 11.38 -20.17 15.35
CA ASN A 61 12.27 -20.71 14.31
C ASN A 61 12.54 -19.77 13.13
N VAL A 62 11.94 -18.58 13.12
CA VAL A 62 12.11 -17.60 12.02
C VAL A 62 13.56 -17.11 11.88
N ASP A 63 14.32 -17.14 12.98
CA ASP A 63 15.75 -16.86 13.03
C ASP A 63 16.61 -17.85 12.22
N LYS A 64 16.04 -19.01 11.83
CA LYS A 64 16.70 -20.04 11.03
C LYS A 64 16.40 -19.94 9.53
N LEU A 65 15.69 -18.92 9.07
CA LEU A 65 15.43 -18.74 7.65
C LEU A 65 16.73 -18.58 6.87
N GLU A 66 16.83 -19.29 5.74
CA GLU A 66 17.91 -19.16 4.78
C GLU A 66 17.34 -18.77 3.40
N VAL A 67 18.18 -18.17 2.56
CA VAL A 67 17.84 -17.96 1.15
C VAL A 67 17.69 -19.33 0.49
N ALA A 68 16.47 -19.68 0.11
CA ALA A 68 16.16 -20.93 -0.57
C ALA A 68 16.52 -20.88 -2.05
N TRP A 69 16.27 -19.73 -2.69
CA TRP A 69 16.68 -19.44 -4.06
C TRP A 69 16.59 -17.93 -4.33
N THR A 70 17.34 -17.47 -5.33
CA THR A 70 17.26 -16.12 -5.88
C THR A 70 17.08 -16.22 -7.39
N TYR A 71 16.15 -15.44 -7.93
CA TYR A 71 15.96 -15.29 -9.38
C TYR A 71 16.27 -13.85 -9.79
N HIS A 72 17.04 -13.66 -10.86
CA HIS A 72 17.29 -12.35 -11.46
C HIS A 72 16.45 -12.20 -12.71
N THR A 73 15.63 -11.14 -12.79
CA THR A 73 14.79 -10.89 -13.97
C THR A 73 15.63 -10.55 -15.21
N GLY A 74 16.88 -10.11 -15.03
CA GLY A 74 17.81 -9.76 -16.09
C GLY A 74 17.54 -8.40 -16.71
N GLU A 75 16.57 -7.64 -16.20
CA GLU A 75 16.21 -6.33 -16.76
C GLU A 75 17.36 -5.33 -16.64
N MET A 76 18.15 -5.37 -15.55
CA MET A 76 19.31 -4.48 -15.40
C MET A 76 20.29 -4.63 -16.56
N THR A 77 20.60 -5.87 -16.92
CA THR A 77 21.47 -6.18 -18.07
C THR A 77 20.80 -5.81 -19.40
N ARG A 78 19.50 -6.05 -19.54
CA ARG A 78 18.75 -5.83 -20.81
C ARG A 78 18.52 -4.35 -21.14
N ARG A 79 18.36 -3.49 -20.12
CA ARG A 79 17.90 -2.10 -20.29
C ARG A 79 18.96 -1.05 -19.93
N GLY A 80 19.94 -1.42 -19.11
CA GLY A 80 21.02 -0.53 -18.66
C GLY A 80 20.58 0.49 -17.60
N ASP A 81 21.58 1.19 -17.05
CA ASP A 81 21.39 2.06 -15.88
C ASP A 81 20.48 3.26 -16.12
N GLU A 82 20.48 3.85 -17.31
CA GLU A 82 19.65 5.04 -17.58
C GLU A 82 18.15 4.72 -17.56
N ALA A 83 17.74 3.58 -18.12
CA ALA A 83 16.35 3.13 -18.05
C ALA A 83 15.93 2.88 -16.59
N PHE A 84 16.84 2.29 -15.80
CA PHE A 84 16.64 2.00 -14.39
C PHE A 84 16.59 3.23 -13.48
N LYS A 85 16.97 4.43 -13.92
CA LYS A 85 16.75 5.67 -13.12
C LYS A 85 15.27 6.05 -13.02
N ARG A 86 14.41 5.48 -13.87
CA ARG A 86 12.98 5.81 -13.94
C ARG A 86 12.08 4.65 -13.51
N THR A 87 12.68 3.54 -13.08
CA THR A 87 11.94 2.41 -12.58
C THR A 87 11.55 2.63 -11.12
N LYS A 88 10.34 2.24 -10.79
CA LYS A 88 9.87 2.06 -9.43
C LYS A 88 9.36 0.63 -9.36
N ASP A 89 10.22 -0.29 -8.93
CA ASP A 89 9.79 -1.67 -8.75
C ASP A 89 8.89 -1.75 -7.52
N SER A 90 7.67 -2.20 -7.74
CA SER A 90 6.63 -2.29 -6.73
C SER A 90 5.82 -3.57 -6.91
N ASP A 91 6.40 -4.57 -7.59
CA ASP A 91 5.73 -5.82 -7.90
C ASP A 91 5.38 -6.58 -6.62
N ILE A 92 4.12 -7.01 -6.52
CA ILE A 92 3.66 -7.95 -5.51
C ILE A 92 3.35 -9.25 -6.26
N PRO A 93 4.25 -10.25 -6.19
CA PRO A 93 4.06 -11.49 -6.93
C PRO A 93 2.78 -12.21 -6.52
N ILE A 94 2.29 -13.11 -7.37
CA ILE A 94 1.25 -14.08 -7.01
C ILE A 94 1.76 -15.49 -7.27
N LYS A 95 1.33 -16.44 -6.44
CA LYS A 95 1.67 -17.86 -6.60
C LYS A 95 0.40 -18.67 -6.87
N VAL A 96 0.36 -19.36 -8.00
CA VAL A 96 -0.73 -20.25 -8.41
C VAL A 96 -0.15 -21.58 -8.88
N GLY A 97 -0.46 -22.67 -8.18
CA GLY A 97 0.10 -23.98 -8.48
C GLY A 97 1.63 -23.96 -8.54
N ASN A 98 2.20 -24.32 -9.69
CA ASN A 98 3.65 -24.35 -9.94
C ASN A 98 4.20 -23.05 -10.56
N HIS A 99 3.45 -21.96 -10.48
CA HIS A 99 3.80 -20.67 -11.06
C HIS A 99 3.85 -19.61 -9.97
N LEU A 100 5.04 -19.09 -9.69
CA LEU A 100 5.22 -17.79 -9.06
C LEU A 100 5.35 -16.76 -10.19
N LEU A 101 4.38 -15.85 -10.28
CA LEU A 101 4.29 -14.84 -11.31
C LEU A 101 4.83 -13.51 -10.78
N VAL A 102 5.81 -12.97 -11.50
CA VAL A 102 6.49 -11.71 -11.21
C VAL A 102 6.33 -10.81 -12.42
N CYS A 103 6.19 -9.50 -12.20
CA CYS A 103 6.25 -8.53 -13.28
C CYS A 103 7.34 -7.50 -13.09
N THR A 104 7.99 -7.12 -14.18
CA THR A 104 9.05 -6.11 -14.14
C THR A 104 8.50 -4.70 -14.35
N PRO A 105 9.25 -3.64 -13.97
CA PRO A 105 8.90 -2.26 -14.31
C PRO A 105 8.69 -1.99 -15.81
N PHE A 106 9.16 -2.88 -16.68
CA PHE A 106 8.99 -2.85 -18.13
C PHE A 106 7.83 -3.74 -18.62
N ASN A 107 6.95 -4.14 -17.69
CA ASN A 107 5.78 -5.01 -17.87
C ASN A 107 6.08 -6.43 -18.42
N ARG A 108 7.33 -6.90 -18.40
CA ARG A 108 7.64 -8.31 -18.68
C ARG A 108 7.00 -9.17 -17.59
N VAL A 109 6.26 -10.21 -17.96
CA VAL A 109 5.66 -11.17 -17.03
C VAL A 109 6.50 -12.44 -17.04
N ILE A 110 6.92 -12.89 -15.86
CA ILE A 110 7.81 -14.02 -15.71
C ILE A 110 7.14 -15.01 -14.76
N SER A 111 7.13 -16.27 -15.16
CA SER A 111 6.70 -17.39 -14.33
C SER A 111 7.94 -18.16 -13.90
N VAL A 112 8.14 -18.31 -12.60
CA VAL A 112 9.19 -19.16 -12.03
C VAL A 112 8.59 -20.26 -11.17
N ASN A 113 9.27 -21.39 -11.07
CA ASN A 113 8.89 -22.48 -10.20
C ASN A 113 9.03 -22.04 -8.73
N PRO A 114 7.95 -22.07 -7.92
CA PRO A 114 7.96 -21.52 -6.56
C PRO A 114 8.91 -22.26 -5.60
N ALA A 115 9.19 -23.54 -5.84
CA ALA A 115 10.08 -24.31 -4.96
C ALA A 115 11.57 -24.13 -5.28
N THR A 116 11.91 -23.74 -6.52
CA THR A 116 13.30 -23.80 -7.02
C THR A 116 13.82 -22.50 -7.65
N GLY A 117 12.94 -21.53 -7.93
CA GLY A 117 13.30 -20.28 -8.60
C GLY A 117 13.64 -20.43 -10.09
N LYS A 118 13.49 -21.63 -10.68
CA LYS A 118 13.75 -21.86 -12.12
C LYS A 118 12.66 -21.22 -12.98
N GLU A 119 13.05 -20.51 -14.03
CA GLU A 119 12.09 -19.94 -14.99
C GLU A 119 11.29 -21.06 -15.68
N ASN A 120 9.96 -20.94 -15.67
CA ASN A 120 9.05 -21.78 -16.44
C ASN A 120 8.85 -21.18 -17.84
N TRP A 121 8.56 -19.88 -17.90
CA TRP A 121 8.37 -19.10 -19.12
C TRP A 121 8.45 -17.61 -18.82
N ALA A 122 8.65 -16.79 -19.85
CA ALA A 122 8.56 -15.35 -19.77
C ALA A 122 7.87 -14.73 -21.00
N PHE A 123 7.04 -13.73 -20.76
CA PHE A 123 6.33 -12.96 -21.78
C PHE A 123 6.86 -11.52 -21.83
N GLU A 124 7.28 -11.06 -23.00
CA GLU A 124 7.76 -9.70 -23.25
C GLU A 124 6.71 -8.90 -24.04
N PRO A 125 6.05 -7.90 -23.43
CA PRO A 125 5.01 -7.11 -24.09
C PRO A 125 5.55 -6.12 -25.13
N LYS A 126 6.87 -5.88 -25.16
CA LYS A 126 7.55 -4.87 -25.99
C LYS A 126 6.90 -3.50 -25.83
N VAL A 127 6.78 -3.03 -24.59
CA VAL A 127 6.20 -1.72 -24.31
C VAL A 127 6.97 -0.61 -25.01
N ASP A 128 6.25 0.43 -25.42
CA ASP A 128 6.88 1.64 -25.95
C ASP A 128 7.70 2.34 -24.86
N LEU A 129 9.01 2.35 -25.05
CA LEU A 129 9.99 3.00 -24.20
C LEU A 129 10.45 4.34 -24.80
N ALA A 130 9.72 4.95 -25.73
CA ALA A 130 10.09 6.27 -26.22
C ALA A 130 9.79 7.31 -25.12
N MET A 131 10.89 7.88 -24.64
CA MET A 131 11.04 8.46 -23.32
C MET A 131 10.71 9.95 -23.23
N ASP A 132 10.02 10.33 -22.15
CA ASP A 132 9.98 11.68 -21.59
C ASP A 132 10.68 11.69 -20.20
N GLU A 133 11.09 12.88 -19.73
CA GLU A 133 11.75 13.06 -18.44
C GLU A 133 10.83 12.74 -17.24
N HIS A 134 9.52 12.65 -17.46
CA HIS A 134 8.50 12.42 -16.43
C HIS A 134 8.05 10.95 -16.27
N ASP A 135 8.58 10.03 -17.08
CA ASP A 135 8.11 8.64 -17.13
C ASP A 135 8.30 7.88 -15.80
N ARG A 136 7.24 7.20 -15.35
CA ARG A 136 7.27 6.24 -14.24
C ARG A 136 7.11 4.83 -14.81
N LEU A 137 8.20 4.08 -14.88
CA LEU A 137 8.17 2.67 -15.27
C LEU A 137 7.92 1.84 -14.02
N ALA A 138 6.75 1.20 -13.95
CA ALA A 138 6.34 0.45 -12.78
C ALA A 138 5.42 -0.71 -13.17
N CYS A 139 5.45 -1.75 -12.34
CA CYS A 139 4.42 -2.77 -12.29
C CYS A 139 4.19 -3.12 -10.81
N ARG A 140 2.91 -3.28 -10.41
CA ARG A 140 2.53 -3.65 -9.04
C ARG A 140 1.98 -5.07 -8.89
N GLY A 141 2.02 -5.84 -9.96
CA GLY A 141 1.54 -7.22 -10.00
C GLY A 141 0.66 -7.50 -11.21
N VAL A 142 0.17 -8.73 -11.27
CA VAL A 142 -0.75 -9.24 -12.29
C VAL A 142 -2.05 -9.74 -11.65
N GLY A 143 -3.12 -9.78 -12.43
CA GLY A 143 -4.36 -10.45 -12.06
C GLY A 143 -4.34 -11.91 -12.51
N TYR A 144 -5.00 -12.81 -11.79
CA TYR A 144 -5.20 -14.20 -12.19
C TYR A 144 -6.68 -14.56 -12.23
N TRP A 145 -7.07 -15.32 -13.25
CA TRP A 145 -8.43 -15.81 -13.38
C TRP A 145 -8.45 -17.22 -13.96
N ARG A 146 -9.21 -18.11 -13.32
CA ARG A 146 -9.53 -19.45 -13.85
C ARG A 146 -10.96 -19.45 -14.35
N ASP A 147 -11.14 -19.90 -15.59
CA ASP A 147 -12.46 -20.12 -16.14
C ASP A 147 -13.12 -21.32 -15.47
N PRO A 148 -14.23 -21.15 -14.72
CA PRO A 148 -14.86 -22.24 -14.00
C PRO A 148 -15.50 -23.29 -14.92
N VAL A 149 -15.68 -23.00 -16.21
CA VAL A 149 -16.31 -23.90 -17.17
C VAL A 149 -15.38 -24.37 -18.29
N ALA A 150 -14.16 -23.84 -18.39
CA ALA A 150 -13.20 -24.31 -19.38
C ALA A 150 -12.62 -25.67 -18.96
N PRO A 151 -12.41 -26.62 -19.90
CA PRO A 151 -11.72 -27.86 -19.60
C PRO A 151 -10.32 -27.60 -19.04
N ALA A 152 -9.93 -28.33 -17.99
CA ALA A 152 -8.62 -28.20 -17.38
C ALA A 152 -7.51 -28.41 -18.43
N GLY A 153 -6.50 -27.51 -18.43
CA GLY A 153 -5.36 -27.57 -19.34
C GLY A 153 -5.64 -27.11 -20.78
N SER A 154 -6.87 -26.71 -21.11
CA SER A 154 -7.18 -26.03 -22.38
C SER A 154 -6.55 -24.65 -22.46
N ALA A 155 -6.29 -24.18 -23.69
CA ALA A 155 -5.67 -22.88 -23.91
C ALA A 155 -6.51 -21.77 -23.28
N CYS A 156 -5.88 -20.94 -22.47
CA CYS A 156 -6.52 -19.91 -21.69
C CYS A 156 -7.67 -20.45 -20.86
N ALA A 157 -7.57 -21.63 -20.25
CA ALA A 157 -8.42 -21.97 -19.11
C ALA A 157 -8.05 -21.11 -17.90
N GLU A 158 -6.77 -20.79 -17.77
CA GLU A 158 -6.18 -20.01 -16.71
C GLU A 158 -5.45 -18.80 -17.31
N ARG A 159 -5.86 -17.60 -16.94
CA ARG A 159 -5.37 -16.34 -17.50
C ARG A 159 -4.59 -15.56 -16.47
N VAL A 160 -3.49 -14.97 -16.91
CA VAL A 160 -2.76 -13.91 -16.24
C VAL A 160 -3.06 -12.61 -16.99
N LEU A 161 -3.54 -11.60 -16.26
CA LEU A 161 -3.98 -10.32 -16.81
C LEU A 161 -2.99 -9.23 -16.38
N MET A 162 -2.47 -8.48 -17.35
CA MET A 162 -1.48 -7.43 -17.13
C MET A 162 -1.92 -6.11 -17.73
N ASN A 163 -1.77 -5.03 -16.97
CA ASN A 163 -1.82 -3.67 -17.48
C ASN A 163 -0.42 -3.17 -17.83
N THR A 164 -0.26 -2.50 -18.96
CA THR A 164 1.03 -1.97 -19.40
C THR A 164 1.11 -0.45 -19.29
N THR A 165 2.34 0.05 -19.12
CA THR A 165 2.64 1.50 -19.09
C THR A 165 2.26 2.21 -20.39
N ASP A 166 2.23 1.49 -21.52
CA ASP A 166 1.75 1.97 -22.82
C ASP A 166 0.24 1.77 -23.04
N ARG A 167 -0.54 1.64 -21.95
CA ARG A 167 -2.01 1.60 -21.91
C ARG A 167 -2.63 0.42 -22.67
N ARG A 168 -2.20 -0.79 -22.34
CA ARG A 168 -2.83 -2.03 -22.81
C ARG A 168 -3.24 -2.91 -21.64
N LEU A 169 -4.36 -3.61 -21.80
CA LEU A 169 -4.71 -4.78 -20.98
C LEU A 169 -4.42 -6.03 -21.80
N ILE A 170 -3.54 -6.90 -21.30
CA ILE A 170 -3.06 -8.10 -21.98
C ILE A 170 -3.51 -9.34 -21.22
N ALA A 171 -3.97 -10.36 -21.95
CA ALA A 171 -4.29 -11.67 -21.40
C ALA A 171 -3.30 -12.74 -21.87
N ILE A 172 -2.68 -13.42 -20.91
CA ILE A 172 -1.64 -14.42 -21.09
C ILE A 172 -2.14 -15.76 -20.52
N ASP A 173 -1.91 -16.87 -21.22
CA ASP A 173 -2.17 -18.21 -20.71
C ASP A 173 -1.15 -18.57 -19.61
N LEU A 174 -1.62 -18.93 -18.42
CA LEU A 174 -0.76 -19.34 -17.30
C LEU A 174 0.15 -20.53 -17.68
N LYS A 175 -0.35 -21.43 -18.53
CA LYS A 175 0.31 -22.69 -18.85
C LYS A 175 1.64 -22.49 -19.56
N ASP A 176 1.68 -21.61 -20.56
CA ASP A 176 2.82 -21.49 -21.48
C ASP A 176 3.27 -20.05 -21.77
N GLY A 177 2.64 -19.05 -21.15
CA GLY A 177 3.01 -17.65 -21.32
C GLY A 177 2.61 -17.05 -22.68
N LYS A 178 1.80 -17.75 -23.48
CA LYS A 178 1.32 -17.22 -24.77
C LYS A 178 0.10 -16.32 -24.59
N LEU A 179 -0.08 -15.42 -25.54
CA LEU A 179 -1.26 -14.55 -25.58
C LEU A 179 -2.55 -15.34 -25.84
N CYS A 180 -3.59 -15.01 -25.08
CA CYS A 180 -4.94 -15.49 -25.30
C CYS A 180 -5.55 -14.84 -26.53
N GLN A 181 -5.40 -15.46 -27.70
CA GLN A 181 -5.75 -14.86 -29.00
C GLN A 181 -7.20 -14.36 -29.11
N SER A 182 -8.14 -14.97 -28.37
CA SER A 182 -9.55 -14.58 -28.34
C SER A 182 -9.85 -13.34 -27.49
N PHE A 183 -8.87 -12.83 -26.74
CA PHE A 183 -9.03 -11.66 -25.89
C PHE A 183 -8.69 -10.37 -26.65
N GLY A 184 -9.65 -9.44 -26.72
CA GLY A 184 -9.50 -8.18 -27.46
C GLY A 184 -9.04 -8.41 -28.90
N LYS A 185 -8.01 -7.68 -29.31
CA LYS A 185 -7.31 -7.86 -30.59
C LYS A 185 -6.02 -8.63 -30.34
N ALA A 186 -6.02 -9.93 -30.67
CA ALA A 186 -4.85 -10.82 -30.56
C ALA A 186 -4.22 -10.85 -29.15
N GLY A 187 -5.06 -10.98 -28.12
CA GLY A 187 -4.62 -11.04 -26.71
C GLY A 187 -4.54 -9.69 -26.00
N THR A 188 -4.97 -8.60 -26.64
CA THR A 188 -4.76 -7.23 -26.15
C THR A 188 -6.00 -6.34 -26.30
N VAL A 189 -6.30 -5.57 -25.27
CA VAL A 189 -7.26 -4.46 -25.29
C VAL A 189 -6.49 -3.14 -25.16
N ALA A 190 -6.77 -2.18 -26.04
CA ALA A 190 -6.19 -0.83 -25.95
C ALA A 190 -6.98 0.02 -24.94
N LEU A 191 -6.27 0.65 -24.00
CA LEU A 191 -6.86 1.51 -22.96
C LEU A 191 -6.73 2.98 -23.38
N LEU A 192 -7.52 3.38 -24.36
CA LEU A 192 -7.41 4.71 -24.97
C LEU A 192 -7.83 5.82 -23.99
N PRO A 193 -7.15 6.98 -23.98
CA PRO A 193 -7.63 8.15 -23.27
C PRO A 193 -8.84 8.75 -23.99
N GLU A 194 -9.72 9.42 -23.26
CA GLU A 194 -10.89 10.09 -23.83
C GLU A 194 -10.57 11.45 -24.47
N LYS A 195 -9.35 11.95 -24.25
CA LYS A 195 -8.84 13.21 -24.78
C LYS A 195 -7.34 13.11 -25.11
N PRO A 196 -6.77 14.01 -25.93
CA PRO A 196 -5.33 14.08 -26.14
C PRO A 196 -4.55 14.29 -24.84
N LEU A 197 -3.46 13.55 -24.70
CA LEU A 197 -2.53 13.68 -23.58
C LEU A 197 -1.44 14.72 -23.88
N VAL A 198 -1.01 15.44 -22.85
CA VAL A 198 0.14 16.36 -22.92
C VAL A 198 1.45 15.58 -22.88
N THR A 199 1.52 14.57 -22.02
CA THR A 199 2.65 13.63 -21.91
C THR A 199 2.13 12.20 -22.10
N LYS A 200 2.99 11.27 -22.51
CA LYS A 200 2.56 9.87 -22.65
C LYS A 200 2.09 9.27 -21.32
N HIS A 201 2.60 9.73 -20.18
CA HIS A 201 2.29 9.14 -18.87
C HIS A 201 1.21 9.89 -18.08
N GLU A 202 0.64 10.96 -18.64
CA GLU A 202 -0.49 11.69 -18.06
C GLU A 202 -1.66 10.76 -17.68
N LEU A 203 -1.80 9.62 -18.38
CA LEU A 203 -2.65 8.50 -18.00
C LEU A 203 -1.87 7.18 -18.09
N SER A 204 -1.80 6.45 -16.97
CA SER A 204 -1.04 5.20 -16.83
C SER A 204 -1.82 4.09 -16.10
N PHE A 205 -1.46 2.84 -16.38
CA PHE A 205 -2.04 1.64 -15.75
C PHE A 205 -0.93 0.69 -15.29
N PHE A 206 -0.56 0.74 -14.01
CA PHE A 206 0.50 -0.11 -13.42
C PHE A 206 0.01 -0.98 -12.24
N MET A 207 -1.31 -1.01 -12.00
CA MET A 207 -1.95 -1.79 -10.94
C MET A 207 -2.42 -3.13 -11.50
N PRO A 208 -2.39 -4.22 -10.72
CA PRO A 208 -3.04 -5.45 -11.11
C PRO A 208 -4.55 -5.22 -11.25
N PRO A 209 -5.20 -5.78 -12.28
CA PRO A 209 -6.65 -5.81 -12.37
C PRO A 209 -7.28 -6.55 -11.19
N VAL A 210 -8.45 -6.09 -10.73
CA VAL A 210 -9.33 -6.87 -9.85
C VAL A 210 -10.34 -7.61 -10.69
N ILE A 211 -10.55 -8.89 -10.39
CA ILE A 211 -11.41 -9.76 -11.20
C ILE A 211 -12.51 -10.32 -10.30
N VAL A 212 -13.77 -10.05 -10.67
CA VAL A 212 -14.95 -10.55 -9.98
C VAL A 212 -15.81 -11.27 -11.00
N SER A 213 -16.07 -12.55 -10.75
CA SER A 213 -16.78 -13.43 -11.69
C SER A 213 -16.12 -13.43 -13.07
N ASP A 214 -16.71 -12.79 -14.07
CA ASP A 214 -16.19 -12.66 -15.43
C ASP A 214 -15.80 -11.21 -15.81
N THR A 215 -15.80 -10.29 -14.83
CA THR A 215 -15.44 -8.89 -15.04
C THR A 215 -14.03 -8.60 -14.55
N VAL A 216 -13.18 -8.09 -15.45
CA VAL A 216 -11.88 -7.47 -15.13
C VAL A 216 -12.09 -5.97 -14.92
N ILE A 217 -11.67 -5.44 -13.77
CA ILE A 217 -11.90 -4.05 -13.34
C ILE A 217 -10.55 -3.36 -13.14
N LEU A 218 -10.38 -2.20 -13.78
CA LEU A 218 -9.12 -1.47 -13.83
C LEU A 218 -9.24 -0.13 -13.11
N GLY A 219 -8.32 0.13 -12.17
CA GLY A 219 -7.97 1.47 -11.71
C GLY A 219 -6.98 2.15 -12.67
N SER A 220 -6.73 3.43 -12.46
CA SER A 220 -5.83 4.24 -13.30
C SER A 220 -4.99 5.20 -12.46
N ALA A 221 -3.89 5.69 -13.05
CA ALA A 221 -3.08 6.76 -12.50
C ALA A 221 -3.10 7.95 -13.46
N VAL A 222 -3.41 9.14 -12.95
CA VAL A 222 -3.44 10.40 -13.72
C VAL A 222 -2.44 11.39 -13.14
N GLU A 223 -1.77 12.18 -13.98
CA GLU A 223 -0.96 13.31 -13.51
C GLU A 223 -1.88 14.51 -13.19
N ASP A 224 -2.31 14.57 -11.93
CA ASP A 224 -3.31 15.51 -11.42
C ASP A 224 -2.77 16.90 -11.03
N ASN A 225 -1.45 17.07 -10.94
CA ASN A 225 -0.81 18.33 -10.53
C ASN A 225 -0.35 19.22 -11.70
N ARG A 226 -0.73 18.90 -12.95
CA ARG A 226 -0.23 19.60 -14.15
C ARG A 226 -1.22 20.58 -14.75
N ARG A 227 -2.46 20.16 -14.97
CA ARG A 227 -3.52 21.00 -15.58
C ARG A 227 -4.88 20.61 -15.04
N GLN A 228 -5.79 21.60 -15.01
CA GLN A 228 -7.16 21.40 -14.54
C GLN A 228 -7.92 20.37 -15.39
N ASP A 229 -7.77 20.43 -16.71
CA ASP A 229 -8.50 19.63 -17.70
C ASP A 229 -7.80 18.29 -18.03
N SER A 230 -7.15 17.67 -17.04
CA SER A 230 -6.47 16.38 -17.19
C SER A 230 -7.45 15.27 -17.66
N PRO A 231 -6.93 14.11 -18.10
CA PRO A 231 -7.76 12.94 -18.35
C PRO A 231 -8.57 12.52 -17.13
N SER A 232 -9.69 11.84 -17.35
CA SER A 232 -10.52 11.29 -16.29
C SER A 232 -9.84 10.07 -15.66
N GLY A 233 -9.99 9.92 -14.35
CA GLY A 233 -9.53 8.76 -13.61
C GLY A 233 -10.42 7.51 -13.72
N LYS A 234 -11.40 7.51 -14.63
CA LYS A 234 -12.49 6.52 -14.70
C LYS A 234 -12.06 5.07 -14.50
N ILE A 235 -12.92 4.32 -13.82
CA ILE A 235 -12.83 2.87 -13.72
C ILE A 235 -13.35 2.25 -15.00
N ARG A 236 -12.64 1.24 -15.51
CA ARG A 236 -12.98 0.55 -16.75
C ARG A 236 -13.12 -0.93 -16.50
N ALA A 237 -14.17 -1.53 -17.05
CA ALA A 237 -14.45 -2.94 -16.88
C ALA A 237 -14.60 -3.66 -18.22
N TYR A 238 -14.03 -4.86 -18.30
CA TYR A 238 -14.01 -5.70 -19.48
C TYR A 238 -14.40 -7.12 -19.14
N ASP A 239 -14.98 -7.83 -20.10
CA ASP A 239 -15.19 -9.27 -20.00
C ASP A 239 -13.83 -10.01 -20.03
N VAL A 240 -13.57 -10.85 -19.03
CA VAL A 240 -12.27 -11.53 -18.83
C VAL A 240 -11.93 -12.53 -19.93
N ARG A 241 -12.94 -13.07 -20.64
CA ARG A 241 -12.73 -14.06 -21.69
C ARG A 241 -12.43 -13.42 -23.03
N THR A 242 -13.12 -12.32 -23.33
CA THR A 242 -13.18 -11.71 -24.67
C THR A 242 -12.54 -10.34 -24.74
N GLY A 243 -12.31 -9.65 -23.62
CA GLY A 243 -11.80 -8.28 -23.58
C GLY A 243 -12.81 -7.23 -24.05
N LYS A 244 -14.08 -7.59 -24.24
CA LYS A 244 -15.13 -6.64 -24.63
C LYS A 244 -15.43 -5.68 -23.47
N PRO A 245 -15.60 -4.36 -23.72
CA PRO A 245 -16.03 -3.43 -22.68
C PRO A 245 -17.37 -3.87 -22.07
N LYS A 246 -17.49 -3.84 -20.75
CA LYS A 246 -18.73 -4.09 -20.01
C LYS A 246 -19.34 -2.79 -19.50
N TRP A 247 -18.55 -1.99 -18.78
CA TRP A 247 -18.99 -0.71 -18.22
C TRP A 247 -17.78 0.20 -17.95
N GLU A 248 -18.05 1.50 -17.85
CA GLU A 248 -17.12 2.51 -17.35
C GLU A 248 -17.84 3.34 -16.29
N TRP A 249 -17.11 3.81 -15.28
CA TRP A 249 -17.62 4.70 -14.25
C TRP A 249 -16.63 5.84 -14.01
N ASP A 250 -17.07 7.08 -14.22
CA ASP A 250 -16.26 8.29 -13.98
C ASP A 250 -16.60 8.85 -12.60
N MET A 251 -15.58 9.05 -11.76
CA MET A 251 -15.75 9.63 -10.42
C MET A 251 -16.00 11.15 -10.45
N VAL A 252 -15.65 11.82 -11.55
CA VAL A 252 -16.10 13.19 -11.80
C VAL A 252 -17.47 13.08 -12.48
N PRO A 253 -18.58 13.36 -11.76
CA PRO A 253 -19.92 13.16 -12.29
C PRO A 253 -20.14 14.09 -13.48
N ARG A 254 -20.34 13.52 -14.68
CA ARG A 254 -20.58 14.28 -15.91
C ARG A 254 -22.07 14.54 -16.16
N ASP A 255 -22.94 13.75 -15.57
CA ASP A 255 -24.40 13.88 -15.69
C ASP A 255 -24.94 14.79 -14.56
N PRO A 256 -25.61 15.92 -14.86
CA PRO A 256 -26.27 16.74 -13.85
C PRO A 256 -27.35 16.03 -13.03
N LYS A 257 -27.84 14.86 -13.48
CA LYS A 257 -28.75 14.01 -12.71
C LYS A 257 -28.06 13.21 -11.62
N ASP A 258 -26.74 13.05 -11.71
CA ASP A 258 -25.97 12.45 -10.63
C ASP A 258 -26.02 13.40 -9.40
N PRO A 259 -26.47 12.94 -8.22
CA PRO A 259 -26.56 13.79 -7.04
C PRO A 259 -25.23 14.45 -6.65
N ALA A 260 -24.09 13.81 -6.94
CA ALA A 260 -22.78 14.38 -6.66
C ALA A 260 -22.42 15.55 -7.58
N TYR A 261 -23.04 15.69 -8.75
CA TYR A 261 -22.81 16.82 -9.66
C TYR A 261 -23.05 18.16 -8.95
N ALA A 262 -24.05 18.24 -8.09
CA ALA A 262 -24.36 19.46 -7.32
C ALA A 262 -23.25 19.87 -6.34
N THR A 263 -22.32 18.97 -6.02
CA THR A 263 -21.14 19.27 -5.19
C THR A 263 -19.99 19.90 -5.96
N TRP A 264 -20.11 20.00 -7.29
CA TRP A 264 -19.18 20.70 -8.17
C TRP A 264 -19.80 22.01 -8.60
N LEU A 265 -19.46 23.07 -7.86
CA LEU A 265 -20.01 24.39 -8.11
C LEU A 265 -19.48 24.95 -9.43
N ASN A 266 -20.21 25.92 -9.98
CA ASN A 266 -19.88 26.62 -11.23
C ASN A 266 -19.64 25.69 -12.43
N ASP A 267 -20.35 24.55 -12.48
CA ASP A 267 -20.19 23.55 -13.54
C ASP A 267 -18.76 22.99 -13.70
N SER A 268 -17.94 23.07 -12.63
CA SER A 268 -16.53 22.65 -12.67
C SER A 268 -16.35 21.18 -13.05
N ALA A 269 -17.33 20.31 -12.75
CA ALA A 269 -17.35 18.92 -13.18
C ALA A 269 -17.32 18.73 -14.72
N LYS A 270 -17.61 19.75 -15.54
CA LYS A 270 -17.51 19.65 -17.00
C LYS A 270 -16.08 19.69 -17.51
N VAL A 271 -15.17 20.33 -16.76
CA VAL A 271 -13.80 20.62 -17.21
C VAL A 271 -12.79 19.76 -16.46
N ASN A 272 -12.96 19.61 -15.15
CA ASN A 272 -11.99 18.95 -14.29
C ASN A 272 -11.82 17.45 -14.61
N GLY A 273 -10.58 16.98 -14.48
CA GLY A 273 -10.20 15.57 -14.63
C GLY A 273 -9.76 14.90 -13.32
N SER A 274 -9.06 13.77 -13.47
CA SER A 274 -8.54 12.94 -12.38
C SER A 274 -9.64 12.35 -11.47
N GLY A 275 -9.40 12.30 -10.15
CA GLY A 275 -10.14 11.50 -9.17
C GLY A 275 -9.78 10.01 -9.20
N ASN A 276 -8.70 9.65 -9.89
CA ASN A 276 -8.36 8.28 -10.26
C ASN A 276 -8.20 7.31 -9.07
N ALA A 277 -8.03 6.03 -9.39
CA ALA A 277 -7.78 4.99 -8.39
C ALA A 277 -6.41 4.35 -8.67
N TRP A 278 -5.34 5.03 -8.22
CA TRP A 278 -3.97 4.54 -8.43
C TRP A 278 -3.51 3.57 -7.33
N GLY A 279 -4.26 3.41 -6.24
CA GLY A 279 -4.07 2.35 -5.26
C GLY A 279 -4.57 0.99 -5.76
N PHE A 280 -4.76 0.03 -4.86
CA PHE A 280 -5.44 -1.22 -5.19
C PHE A 280 -6.93 -1.15 -4.91
N LEU A 281 -7.72 -1.80 -5.75
CA LEU A 281 -9.14 -2.02 -5.50
C LEU A 281 -9.34 -3.26 -4.63
N THR A 282 -10.48 -3.35 -3.96
CA THR A 282 -10.86 -4.53 -3.15
C THR A 282 -12.23 -5.02 -3.58
N ALA A 283 -12.50 -6.31 -3.51
CA ALA A 283 -13.79 -6.87 -3.93
C ALA A 283 -14.43 -7.75 -2.86
N ASP A 284 -15.76 -7.73 -2.82
CA ASP A 284 -16.59 -8.71 -2.13
C ASP A 284 -17.42 -9.46 -3.17
N PRO A 285 -16.87 -10.53 -3.79
CA PRO A 285 -17.56 -11.26 -4.85
C PRO A 285 -18.90 -11.84 -4.42
N LYS A 286 -19.07 -12.17 -3.13
CA LYS A 286 -20.32 -12.71 -2.59
C LYS A 286 -21.47 -11.72 -2.71
N ASN A 287 -21.18 -10.42 -2.62
CA ASN A 287 -22.17 -9.36 -2.70
C ASN A 287 -22.15 -8.62 -4.05
N ASP A 288 -21.37 -9.08 -5.04
CA ASP A 288 -21.13 -8.39 -6.31
C ASP A 288 -20.67 -6.94 -6.10
N LEU A 289 -19.72 -6.72 -5.17
CA LEU A 289 -19.20 -5.38 -4.86
C LEU A 289 -17.71 -5.28 -5.20
N VAL A 290 -17.34 -4.13 -5.75
CA VAL A 290 -15.95 -3.65 -5.81
C VAL A 290 -15.87 -2.29 -5.10
N PHE A 291 -14.81 -2.09 -4.33
CA PHE A 291 -14.56 -0.89 -3.55
C PHE A 291 -13.40 -0.11 -4.18
N ILE A 292 -13.69 1.14 -4.53
CA ILE A 292 -12.81 2.03 -5.27
C ILE A 292 -12.34 3.14 -4.33
N PRO A 293 -11.07 3.11 -3.88
CA PRO A 293 -10.44 4.28 -3.27
C PRO A 293 -10.14 5.33 -4.35
N THR A 294 -10.83 6.47 -4.32
CA THR A 294 -10.63 7.58 -5.27
C THR A 294 -9.69 8.64 -4.69
N THR A 295 -9.03 9.38 -5.58
CA THR A 295 -8.05 10.41 -5.24
C THR A 295 -8.58 11.81 -5.46
N SER A 296 -7.72 12.81 -5.26
CA SER A 296 -8.04 14.21 -5.52
C SER A 296 -8.36 14.49 -7.01
N PRO A 297 -9.17 15.51 -7.29
CA PRO A 297 -9.35 16.04 -8.64
C PRO A 297 -8.17 16.95 -9.03
N SER A 298 -7.91 17.05 -10.33
CA SER A 298 -6.93 18.01 -10.83
C SER A 298 -7.46 19.45 -10.67
N LEU A 299 -6.72 20.42 -10.15
CA LEU A 299 -5.36 20.33 -9.62
C LEU A 299 -5.36 19.97 -8.14
N ASP A 300 -4.55 19.00 -7.73
CA ASP A 300 -4.46 18.46 -6.35
C ASP A 300 -4.16 19.48 -5.24
N HIS A 301 -3.47 20.59 -5.57
CA HIS A 301 -3.03 21.59 -4.58
C HIS A 301 -3.61 23.00 -4.79
N TYR A 302 -4.54 23.16 -5.73
CA TYR A 302 -5.16 24.45 -6.07
C TYR A 302 -6.58 24.24 -6.61
N GLY A 303 -7.59 24.64 -5.82
CA GLY A 303 -9.01 24.32 -6.00
C GLY A 303 -9.87 25.38 -6.67
N VAL A 304 -9.32 26.56 -7.02
CA VAL A 304 -10.08 27.70 -7.58
C VAL A 304 -10.95 27.32 -8.78
N GLY A 305 -10.46 26.42 -9.64
CA GLY A 305 -11.19 25.94 -10.81
C GLY A 305 -12.28 24.90 -10.53
N ARG A 306 -12.40 24.44 -9.28
CA ARG A 306 -13.27 23.33 -8.83
C ARG A 306 -13.93 23.59 -7.46
N PRO A 307 -14.62 24.71 -7.27
CA PRO A 307 -15.26 25.01 -5.98
C PRO A 307 -16.30 23.94 -5.58
N GLY A 308 -16.39 23.65 -4.27
CA GLY A 308 -17.31 22.67 -3.70
C GLY A 308 -16.63 21.36 -3.26
N ASP A 309 -17.38 20.47 -2.61
CA ASP A 309 -16.83 19.24 -2.00
C ASP A 309 -16.21 18.25 -3.01
N ASN A 310 -16.57 18.36 -4.30
CA ASN A 310 -16.03 17.56 -5.40
C ASN A 310 -16.28 16.05 -5.31
N LYS A 311 -17.46 15.59 -4.87
CA LYS A 311 -17.79 14.15 -4.85
C LYS A 311 -17.81 13.56 -6.27
N TYR A 312 -17.23 12.40 -6.57
CA TYR A 312 -16.83 11.32 -5.67
C TYR A 312 -15.32 11.21 -5.45
N THR A 313 -14.60 12.34 -5.50
CA THR A 313 -13.17 12.35 -5.18
C THR A 313 -12.93 12.18 -3.70
N GLU A 314 -11.73 11.73 -3.33
CA GLU A 314 -11.32 11.51 -1.94
C GLU A 314 -12.27 10.64 -1.13
N SER A 315 -12.79 9.61 -1.79
CA SER A 315 -13.87 8.78 -1.30
C SER A 315 -13.52 7.30 -1.39
N VAL A 316 -14.25 6.50 -0.61
CA VAL A 316 -14.43 5.08 -0.92
C VAL A 316 -15.78 4.94 -1.59
N VAL A 317 -15.79 4.37 -2.79
CA VAL A 317 -17.02 4.15 -3.57
C VAL A 317 -17.24 2.66 -3.77
N ALA A 318 -18.43 2.17 -3.45
CA ALA A 318 -18.84 0.81 -3.76
C ALA A 318 -19.64 0.78 -5.06
N LEU A 319 -19.16 0.01 -6.03
CA LEU A 319 -19.85 -0.26 -7.29
C LEU A 319 -20.27 -1.72 -7.36
N ARG A 320 -21.35 -2.00 -8.09
CA ARG A 320 -21.64 -3.36 -8.56
C ARG A 320 -20.53 -3.80 -9.50
N ALA A 321 -19.84 -4.90 -9.17
CA ALA A 321 -18.72 -5.35 -9.98
C ALA A 321 -19.18 -5.82 -11.38
N SER A 322 -20.40 -6.36 -11.48
CA SER A 322 -20.98 -6.81 -12.74
C SER A 322 -21.45 -5.68 -13.67
N THR A 323 -21.96 -4.56 -13.14
CA THR A 323 -22.64 -3.50 -13.93
C THR A 323 -22.02 -2.11 -13.84
N GLY A 324 -21.17 -1.83 -12.84
CA GLY A 324 -20.62 -0.51 -12.57
C GLY A 324 -21.60 0.44 -11.86
N GLU A 325 -22.79 -0.04 -11.47
CA GLU A 325 -23.78 0.77 -10.75
C GLU A 325 -23.26 1.17 -9.36
N ARG A 326 -23.33 2.46 -9.02
CA ARG A 326 -22.96 2.95 -7.69
C ARG A 326 -23.97 2.47 -6.65
N VAL A 327 -23.47 1.80 -5.61
CA VAL A 327 -24.27 1.35 -4.47
C VAL A 327 -24.23 2.39 -3.34
N TRP A 328 -23.02 2.84 -2.98
CA TRP A 328 -22.81 3.89 -1.97
C TRP A 328 -21.44 4.54 -2.16
N ASP A 329 -21.26 5.72 -1.60
CA ASP A 329 -19.98 6.42 -1.47
C ASP A 329 -19.81 7.00 -0.05
N TYR A 330 -18.56 7.16 0.36
CA TYR A 330 -18.20 7.85 1.59
C TYR A 330 -16.95 8.69 1.37
N GLN A 331 -17.09 10.01 1.49
CA GLN A 331 -16.00 10.96 1.29
C GLN A 331 -15.22 11.17 2.60
N THR A 332 -13.90 11.08 2.52
CA THR A 332 -12.96 11.20 3.66
C THR A 332 -12.27 12.56 3.75
N VAL A 333 -12.28 13.34 2.66
CA VAL A 333 -11.80 14.73 2.61
C VAL A 333 -12.73 15.54 1.73
N HIS A 334 -13.24 16.66 2.26
CA HIS A 334 -14.03 17.61 1.49
C HIS A 334 -13.10 18.58 0.78
N HIS A 335 -13.25 18.73 -0.55
CA HIS A 335 -12.47 19.65 -1.37
C HIS A 335 -10.96 19.56 -1.08
N ASP A 336 -10.36 18.42 -1.42
CA ASP A 336 -8.93 18.24 -1.18
C ASP A 336 -8.10 19.28 -1.91
N ILE A 337 -7.11 19.82 -1.21
CA ILE A 337 -6.06 20.71 -1.72
C ILE A 337 -4.69 20.28 -1.17
N TRP A 338 -4.58 19.06 -0.65
CA TRP A 338 -3.43 18.57 0.11
C TRP A 338 -2.74 17.34 -0.50
N ASP A 339 -3.30 16.74 -1.58
CA ASP A 339 -2.87 15.43 -2.11
C ASP A 339 -3.08 14.32 -1.05
N TYR A 340 -4.28 14.35 -0.47
CA TYR A 340 -4.70 13.50 0.64
C TYR A 340 -5.42 12.23 0.20
N ASP A 341 -5.06 11.74 -1.00
CA ASP A 341 -5.64 10.57 -1.63
C ASP A 341 -5.98 9.44 -0.65
N VAL A 342 -7.12 8.80 -0.91
CA VAL A 342 -7.54 7.55 -0.27
C VAL A 342 -6.74 6.34 -0.80
N ALA A 343 -5.45 6.52 -1.11
CA ALA A 343 -4.62 5.54 -1.80
C ALA A 343 -4.53 4.13 -1.17
N PRO A 344 -4.51 3.94 0.17
CA PRO A 344 -4.41 2.62 0.76
C PRO A 344 -5.56 1.69 0.35
N GLN A 345 -5.24 0.43 0.02
CA GLN A 345 -6.25 -0.57 -0.31
C GLN A 345 -7.27 -0.74 0.84
N PRO A 346 -8.59 -0.66 0.56
CA PRO A 346 -9.60 -0.95 1.57
C PRO A 346 -9.51 -2.39 2.05
N LEU A 347 -9.58 -2.62 3.37
CA LEU A 347 -9.58 -3.95 3.98
C LEU A 347 -11.01 -4.37 4.33
N LEU A 348 -11.41 -5.61 4.01
CA LEU A 348 -12.70 -6.16 4.43
C LEU A 348 -12.54 -7.10 5.61
N ALA A 349 -13.37 -6.91 6.63
CA ALA A 349 -13.37 -7.75 7.82
C ALA A 349 -14.79 -7.91 8.39
N ASP A 350 -14.96 -8.86 9.29
CA ASP A 350 -16.17 -8.98 10.10
C ASP A 350 -15.79 -8.69 11.56
N LEU A 351 -16.40 -7.66 12.15
CA LEU A 351 -16.07 -7.18 13.50
C LEU A 351 -17.27 -7.25 14.44
N PRO A 352 -17.07 -7.61 15.73
CA PRO A 352 -18.13 -7.47 16.71
C PRO A 352 -18.32 -6.01 17.10
N VAL A 353 -19.49 -5.46 16.80
CA VAL A 353 -19.90 -4.11 17.15
C VAL A 353 -21.17 -4.23 17.98
N GLN A 354 -21.12 -3.77 19.24
CA GLN A 354 -22.27 -3.83 20.16
C GLN A 354 -22.88 -5.24 20.26
N GLY A 355 -22.03 -6.28 20.29
CA GLY A 355 -22.45 -7.68 20.39
C GLY A 355 -22.96 -8.31 19.09
N LYS A 356 -22.97 -7.60 17.96
CA LYS A 356 -23.33 -8.14 16.64
C LYS A 356 -22.13 -8.17 15.72
N ILE A 357 -22.01 -9.22 14.91
CA ILE A 357 -21.00 -9.26 13.84
C ILE A 357 -21.46 -8.35 12.71
N VAL A 358 -20.66 -7.33 12.42
CA VAL A 358 -20.92 -6.36 11.35
C VAL A 358 -19.90 -6.57 10.23
N PRO A 359 -20.34 -6.67 8.97
CA PRO A 359 -19.44 -6.71 7.83
C PRO A 359 -18.89 -5.32 7.58
N VAL A 360 -17.58 -5.13 7.82
CA VAL A 360 -16.93 -3.83 7.73
C VAL A 360 -15.97 -3.73 6.54
N LEU A 361 -15.77 -2.49 6.11
CA LEU A 361 -14.66 -2.00 5.31
C LEU A 361 -13.85 -1.07 6.21
N ILE A 362 -12.54 -1.30 6.29
CA ILE A 362 -11.58 -0.51 7.06
C ILE A 362 -10.72 0.25 6.06
N GLN A 363 -10.94 1.56 5.96
CA GLN A 363 -10.17 2.46 5.11
C GLN A 363 -9.12 3.19 5.93
N ASN A 364 -7.85 2.87 5.65
CA ASN A 364 -6.72 3.66 6.16
C ASN A 364 -6.46 4.81 5.19
N THR A 365 -5.89 5.92 5.68
CA THR A 365 -5.66 7.10 4.84
C THR A 365 -4.23 7.65 4.96
N LYS A 366 -3.82 8.46 3.97
CA LYS A 366 -2.54 9.19 4.01
C LYS A 366 -2.42 10.11 5.24
N GLN A 367 -3.53 10.54 5.84
CA GLN A 367 -3.48 11.38 7.05
C GLN A 367 -3.13 10.58 8.31
N GLY A 368 -3.31 9.25 8.29
CA GLY A 368 -3.26 8.38 9.46
C GLY A 368 -4.59 8.29 10.21
N LEU A 369 -5.70 8.64 9.56
CA LEU A 369 -7.06 8.38 10.04
C LEU A 369 -7.52 7.00 9.56
N ILE A 370 -8.45 6.40 10.29
CA ILE A 370 -9.07 5.13 9.95
C ILE A 370 -10.58 5.32 9.94
N PHE A 371 -11.20 5.09 8.79
CA PHE A 371 -12.65 5.08 8.65
C PHE A 371 -13.13 3.64 8.59
N VAL A 372 -14.01 3.26 9.52
CA VAL A 372 -14.62 1.93 9.54
C VAL A 372 -16.08 2.06 9.15
N LEU A 373 -16.41 1.51 7.98
CA LEU A 373 -17.72 1.61 7.36
C LEU A 373 -18.36 0.23 7.30
N ASN A 374 -19.69 0.14 7.33
CA ASN A 374 -20.37 -1.09 6.95
C ASN A 374 -20.22 -1.29 5.44
N ARG A 375 -19.56 -2.37 5.00
CA ARG A 375 -19.19 -2.55 3.58
C ARG A 375 -20.38 -2.70 2.63
N LEU A 376 -21.57 -3.00 3.15
CA LEU A 376 -22.79 -3.14 2.34
C LEU A 376 -23.57 -1.82 2.19
N THR A 377 -23.34 -0.84 3.08
CA THR A 377 -24.17 0.37 3.15
C THR A 377 -23.39 1.68 3.15
N GLY A 378 -22.06 1.64 3.33
CA GLY A 378 -21.21 2.83 3.41
C GLY A 378 -21.34 3.60 4.72
N LYS A 379 -22.24 3.21 5.61
CA LYS A 379 -22.48 3.93 6.88
C LYS A 379 -21.32 3.71 7.85
N PRO A 380 -20.80 4.76 8.51
CA PRO A 380 -19.80 4.61 9.56
C PRO A 380 -20.29 3.72 10.70
N VAL A 381 -19.41 2.85 11.18
CA VAL A 381 -19.64 1.96 12.33
C VAL A 381 -19.53 2.72 13.64
N ALA A 382 -18.76 3.81 13.64
CA ALA A 382 -18.60 4.72 14.76
C ALA A 382 -18.87 6.17 14.33
N LYS A 383 -19.05 7.07 15.31
CA LYS A 383 -19.27 8.49 15.05
C LYS A 383 -18.08 9.09 14.29
N VAL A 384 -18.41 9.90 13.29
CA VAL A 384 -17.47 10.77 12.58
C VAL A 384 -17.94 12.20 12.81
N ASP A 385 -17.06 13.04 13.34
CA ASP A 385 -17.37 14.45 13.62
C ASP A 385 -17.00 15.31 12.41
N GLU A 386 -17.89 16.21 12.01
CA GLU A 386 -17.55 17.31 11.11
C GLU A 386 -16.88 18.43 11.90
N LYS A 387 -15.56 18.62 11.72
CA LYS A 387 -14.79 19.63 12.45
C LYS A 387 -14.43 20.82 11.56
N PRO A 388 -14.62 22.06 12.03
CA PRO A 388 -14.19 23.24 11.27
C PRO A 388 -12.66 23.34 11.24
N PHE A 389 -12.12 23.78 10.11
CA PHE A 389 -10.70 24.07 9.93
C PHE A 389 -10.49 25.49 9.38
N PRO A 390 -9.30 26.10 9.59
CA PRO A 390 -9.04 27.47 9.13
C PRO A 390 -9.17 27.60 7.62
N LYS A 391 -9.70 28.74 7.16
CA LYS A 391 -9.62 29.14 5.75
C LYS A 391 -8.23 29.62 5.41
N GLY A 392 -7.83 29.44 4.15
CA GLY A 392 -6.61 30.02 3.60
C GLY A 392 -6.84 31.44 3.08
N ASP A 393 -5.87 31.93 2.33
CA ASP A 393 -5.80 33.29 1.81
C ASP A 393 -5.53 33.35 0.30
N ILE A 394 -5.67 32.23 -0.40
CA ILE A 394 -5.51 32.18 -1.85
C ILE A 394 -6.72 32.84 -2.52
N PRO A 395 -6.53 33.87 -3.38
CA PRO A 395 -7.63 34.59 -3.99
C PRO A 395 -8.54 33.68 -4.83
N GLY A 396 -9.84 33.72 -4.55
CA GLY A 396 -10.85 32.93 -5.27
C GLY A 396 -10.93 31.46 -4.85
N GLU A 397 -10.09 31.00 -3.91
CA GLU A 397 -10.12 29.62 -3.45
C GLU A 397 -11.36 29.33 -2.62
N TRP A 398 -11.95 28.17 -2.85
CA TRP A 398 -13.05 27.67 -2.04
C TRP A 398 -12.49 26.81 -0.91
N TYR A 399 -12.98 26.99 0.31
CA TYR A 399 -12.53 26.22 1.46
C TYR A 399 -13.72 25.49 2.07
N ALA A 400 -13.60 24.16 2.21
CA ALA A 400 -14.60 23.35 2.87
C ALA A 400 -14.88 23.88 4.29
N PRO A 401 -16.14 24.05 4.70
CA PRO A 401 -16.48 24.52 6.05
C PRO A 401 -16.01 23.56 7.16
N THR A 402 -16.03 22.25 6.89
CA THR A 402 -15.67 21.20 7.84
C THR A 402 -14.89 20.08 7.16
N GLN A 403 -14.31 19.19 7.96
CA GLN A 403 -13.70 17.93 7.52
C GLN A 403 -14.13 16.79 8.44
N PRO A 404 -14.29 15.56 7.91
CA PRO A 404 -14.73 14.41 8.69
C PRO A 404 -13.58 13.83 9.54
N ILE A 405 -13.79 13.71 10.85
CA ILE A 405 -12.82 13.17 11.80
C ILE A 405 -13.42 11.96 12.55
N PRO A 406 -12.97 10.72 12.27
CA PRO A 406 -13.47 9.54 12.93
C PRO A 406 -13.09 9.54 14.42
N GLN A 407 -14.04 9.21 15.28
CA GLN A 407 -13.80 9.08 16.73
C GLN A 407 -13.24 7.72 17.12
N TRP A 408 -13.35 6.74 16.21
CA TRP A 408 -12.85 5.40 16.40
C TRP A 408 -12.53 4.77 15.03
N PRO A 409 -11.44 3.99 14.92
CA PRO A 409 -10.36 3.83 15.91
C PRO A 409 -9.53 5.10 16.14
N ARG A 410 -8.61 5.05 17.10
CA ARG A 410 -7.65 6.14 17.34
C ARG A 410 -6.79 6.37 16.08
N PRO A 411 -6.38 7.62 15.76
CA PRO A 411 -5.42 7.89 14.70
C PRO A 411 -4.07 7.18 14.89
N LEU A 412 -3.43 6.80 13.78
CA LEU A 412 -2.14 6.08 13.75
C LEU A 412 -0.92 6.98 14.02
N ARG A 413 -1.12 8.29 14.03
CA ARG A 413 -0.08 9.30 14.25
C ARG A 413 -0.66 10.57 14.82
N LYS A 414 0.22 11.45 15.29
CA LYS A 414 -0.15 12.82 15.68
C LYS A 414 -0.67 13.58 14.47
N LEU A 415 -1.81 14.25 14.62
CA LEU A 415 -2.48 15.02 13.57
C LEU A 415 -2.10 16.51 13.56
N THR A 416 -1.29 16.93 14.53
CA THR A 416 -0.90 18.32 14.77
C THR A 416 0.61 18.43 14.88
N ILE A 417 1.13 19.63 14.59
CA ILE A 417 2.54 19.97 14.73
C ILE A 417 2.66 21.41 15.24
N SER A 418 3.63 21.64 16.12
CA SER A 418 3.94 22.92 16.76
C SER A 418 5.45 23.09 16.92
N GLU A 419 5.91 24.28 17.31
CA GLU A 419 7.34 24.51 17.58
C GLU A 419 7.90 23.61 18.69
N ASP A 420 7.06 23.14 19.62
CA ASP A 420 7.47 22.25 20.71
C ASP A 420 7.78 20.83 20.21
N ASP A 421 7.31 20.49 19.00
CA ASP A 421 7.64 19.24 18.32
C ASP A 421 8.99 19.31 17.60
N ALA A 422 9.70 20.44 17.65
CA ALA A 422 11.01 20.55 17.04
C ALA A 422 11.98 19.50 17.60
N TRP A 423 12.63 18.77 16.70
CA TRP A 423 13.58 17.73 17.05
C TRP A 423 14.88 17.88 16.27
N GLY A 424 16.00 17.51 16.89
CA GLY A 424 17.31 17.46 16.27
C GLY A 424 18.30 16.76 17.19
N VAL A 425 19.33 16.13 16.62
CA VAL A 425 20.35 15.37 17.39
C VAL A 425 21.14 16.27 18.34
N THR A 426 21.27 17.56 18.00
CA THR A 426 21.96 18.57 18.80
C THR A 426 21.00 19.70 19.21
N PRO A 427 21.30 20.46 20.28
CA PRO A 427 20.50 21.63 20.66
C PRO A 427 20.37 22.67 19.54
N TRP A 428 21.42 22.86 18.74
CA TRP A 428 21.44 23.78 17.59
C TRP A 428 20.55 23.28 16.47
N ALA A 429 20.60 21.99 16.13
CA ALA A 429 19.71 21.38 15.14
C ALA A 429 18.25 21.47 15.58
N LYS A 430 17.96 21.20 16.87
CA LYS A 430 16.62 21.36 17.44
C LYS A 430 16.14 22.81 17.33
N SER A 431 16.99 23.79 17.65
CA SER A 431 16.66 25.21 17.51
C SER A 431 16.39 25.60 16.06
N ALA A 432 17.23 25.16 15.12
CA ALA A 432 17.04 25.43 13.69
C ALA A 432 15.74 24.81 13.17
N CYS A 433 15.42 23.58 13.59
CA CYS A 433 14.14 22.94 13.27
C CYS A 433 12.96 23.71 13.88
N ARG A 434 13.09 24.24 15.09
CA ARG A 434 12.07 25.08 15.73
C ARG A 434 11.80 26.35 14.93
N ASP A 435 12.85 27.04 14.49
CA ASP A 435 12.74 28.24 13.65
C ASP A 435 12.14 27.92 12.29
N MET A 436 12.46 26.75 11.72
CA MET A 436 11.86 26.29 10.47
C MET A 436 10.36 25.97 10.63
N ILE A 437 9.94 25.32 11.71
CA ILE A 437 8.52 25.07 11.99
C ILE A 437 7.77 26.40 12.11
N LYS A 438 8.34 27.35 12.89
CA LYS A 438 7.77 28.69 13.10
C LYS A 438 7.59 29.48 11.80
N LYS A 439 8.46 29.28 10.81
CA LYS A 439 8.44 29.99 9.52
C LYS A 439 7.21 29.66 8.68
N TYR A 440 6.72 28.42 8.73
CA TYR A 440 5.63 27.93 7.89
C TYR A 440 4.30 27.90 8.65
N ARG A 441 3.18 27.94 7.93
CA ARG A 441 1.87 27.71 8.55
C ARG A 441 1.79 26.29 9.07
N HIS A 442 1.33 26.12 10.30
CA HIS A 442 1.30 24.83 10.98
C HIS A 442 0.25 24.82 12.09
N GLY A 443 -0.03 23.64 12.64
CA GLY A 443 -1.01 23.46 13.70
C GLY A 443 -1.82 22.18 13.53
N GLY A 444 -2.61 22.05 12.45
CA GLY A 444 -3.52 20.94 12.21
C GLY A 444 -3.49 20.39 10.79
N LEU A 445 -4.09 19.21 10.62
CA LEU A 445 -4.07 18.40 9.40
C LEU A 445 -4.58 19.13 8.15
N TYR A 446 -5.63 19.93 8.26
CA TYR A 446 -6.29 20.59 7.13
C TYR A 446 -6.05 22.11 7.13
N ILE A 447 -4.83 22.55 7.47
CA ILE A 447 -4.44 23.94 7.21
C ILE A 447 -4.16 24.06 5.71
N PRO A 448 -4.82 24.97 4.97
CA PRO A 448 -4.65 25.07 3.52
C PRO A 448 -3.21 25.41 3.08
N PRO A 449 -2.78 24.95 1.89
CA PRO A 449 -1.56 25.45 1.25
C PRO A 449 -1.57 26.97 1.10
N SER A 450 -0.38 27.57 1.06
CA SER A 450 -0.21 29.02 1.02
C SER A 450 1.07 29.45 0.31
N GLU A 451 1.18 30.75 -0.01
CA GLU A 451 2.44 31.34 -0.53
C GLU A 451 3.57 31.33 0.52
N GLN A 452 3.22 31.41 1.81
CA GLN A 452 4.18 31.28 2.93
C GLN A 452 4.75 29.87 3.02
N GLY A 453 3.97 28.86 2.60
CA GLY A 453 4.23 27.44 2.81
C GLY A 453 3.51 26.93 4.05
N THR A 454 2.99 25.70 3.93
CA THR A 454 2.20 25.04 4.96
C THR A 454 2.80 23.67 5.27
N ILE A 455 2.99 23.39 6.55
CA ILE A 455 3.45 22.09 7.02
C ILE A 455 2.27 21.12 7.01
N VAL A 456 2.46 20.00 6.30
CA VAL A 456 1.49 18.93 6.15
C VAL A 456 2.15 17.58 6.47
N PRO A 457 1.40 16.52 6.78
CA PRO A 457 1.93 15.17 6.67
C PRO A 457 2.60 15.01 5.30
N TRP A 458 3.74 14.34 5.27
CA TRP A 458 4.46 14.16 4.02
C TRP A 458 3.55 13.50 2.97
N TRP A 459 3.59 13.94 1.71
CA TRP A 459 2.69 13.47 0.64
C TRP A 459 2.91 11.99 0.25
N VAL A 460 3.99 11.36 0.71
CA VAL A 460 4.17 9.89 0.73
C VAL A 460 3.42 9.26 1.91
N GLY A 461 2.44 9.98 2.47
CA GLY A 461 1.40 9.51 3.39
C GLY A 461 1.86 8.96 4.74
N GLY A 462 0.92 8.86 5.67
CA GLY A 462 1.00 7.97 6.82
C GLY A 462 0.96 6.53 6.36
N VAL A 463 -0.24 6.04 6.02
CA VAL A 463 -0.41 4.73 5.38
C VAL A 463 -0.45 4.94 3.87
N GLU A 464 0.38 4.21 3.13
CA GLU A 464 0.52 4.32 1.67
C GLU A 464 -0.32 3.28 0.91
N TRP A 465 -0.27 3.33 -0.43
CA TRP A 465 -1.03 2.46 -1.35
C TRP A 465 -1.08 0.96 -1.01
N PRO A 466 -0.03 0.32 -0.42
CA PRO A 466 -0.11 -1.09 -0.09
C PRO A 466 -1.14 -1.41 1.01
N GLY A 467 -1.46 -0.48 1.91
CA GLY A 467 -2.40 -0.72 3.01
C GLY A 467 -1.87 -1.60 4.16
N PRO A 468 -2.76 -2.04 5.06
CA PRO A 468 -2.43 -2.84 6.24
C PRO A 468 -2.48 -4.36 5.95
N ALA A 469 -2.09 -5.16 6.95
CA ALA A 469 -2.46 -6.57 7.05
C ALA A 469 -3.39 -6.81 8.25
N TYR A 470 -4.15 -7.90 8.22
CA TYR A 470 -5.16 -8.21 9.23
C TYR A 470 -5.26 -9.70 9.52
N ASP A 471 -5.11 -10.07 10.79
CA ASP A 471 -5.37 -11.42 11.28
C ASP A 471 -6.87 -11.55 11.64
N PRO A 472 -7.68 -12.29 10.87
CA PRO A 472 -9.11 -12.42 11.15
C PRO A 472 -9.42 -13.23 12.41
N GLY A 473 -8.54 -14.17 12.80
CA GLY A 473 -8.74 -14.99 13.99
C GLY A 473 -8.53 -14.19 15.27
N ARG A 474 -7.48 -13.35 15.30
CA ARG A 474 -7.14 -12.49 16.43
C ARG A 474 -7.78 -11.10 16.37
N ARG A 475 -8.32 -10.72 15.22
CA ARG A 475 -8.87 -9.39 14.91
C ARG A 475 -7.84 -8.26 15.09
N ILE A 476 -6.59 -8.56 14.75
CA ILE A 476 -5.46 -7.63 14.87
C ILE A 476 -5.11 -7.09 13.49
N MET A 477 -5.17 -5.78 13.33
CA MET A 477 -4.65 -5.08 12.17
C MET A 477 -3.21 -4.63 12.45
N VAL A 478 -2.30 -4.88 11.51
CA VAL A 478 -0.91 -4.38 11.55
C VAL A 478 -0.71 -3.40 10.41
N VAL A 479 -0.23 -2.20 10.74
CA VAL A 479 -0.12 -1.09 9.81
C VAL A 479 1.30 -0.53 9.80
N ASN A 480 1.84 -0.38 8.59
CA ASN A 480 3.04 0.41 8.35
C ASN A 480 2.67 1.89 8.18
N THR A 481 3.29 2.78 8.96
CA THR A 481 2.96 4.21 8.98
C THR A 481 4.22 5.10 8.91
N ASN A 482 4.25 6.07 8.00
CA ASN A 482 5.21 7.18 8.07
C ASN A 482 4.69 8.31 8.97
N ARG A 483 5.59 8.92 9.74
CA ARG A 483 5.29 9.97 10.72
C ARG A 483 6.04 11.27 10.46
N VAL A 484 6.64 11.39 9.28
CA VAL A 484 7.34 12.59 8.82
C VAL A 484 6.38 13.62 8.23
N PHE A 485 6.84 14.88 8.23
CA PHE A 485 6.12 16.02 7.67
C PHE A 485 6.86 16.59 6.47
N GLY A 486 6.11 17.26 5.60
CA GLY A 486 6.61 18.05 4.48
C GLY A 486 6.04 19.46 4.50
N VAL A 487 6.50 20.27 3.57
CA VAL A 487 6.02 21.63 3.32
C VAL A 487 5.46 21.68 1.89
N LEU A 488 4.23 22.16 1.76
CA LEU A 488 3.60 22.54 0.50
C LEU A 488 3.59 24.05 0.38
N ARG A 489 4.15 24.60 -0.70
CA ARG A 489 4.19 26.05 -0.94
C ARG A 489 3.71 26.39 -2.34
N LEU A 490 2.75 27.29 -2.43
CA LEU A 490 2.28 27.85 -3.69
C LEU A 490 3.23 28.96 -4.14
N LEU A 491 4.07 28.66 -5.13
CA LEU A 491 5.03 29.60 -5.70
C LEU A 491 4.40 30.36 -6.85
N LYS A 492 4.43 31.70 -6.81
CA LYS A 492 4.01 32.52 -7.95
C LYS A 492 4.89 32.21 -9.17
N GLN A 493 4.30 31.79 -10.27
CA GLN A 493 5.03 31.44 -11.49
C GLN A 493 5.85 32.63 -12.01
N SER A 494 5.38 33.86 -11.83
CA SER A 494 6.09 35.09 -12.21
C SER A 494 7.42 35.30 -11.46
N THR A 495 7.63 34.61 -10.34
CA THR A 495 8.86 34.68 -9.54
C THR A 495 9.81 33.51 -9.79
N MET A 496 9.41 32.55 -10.63
CA MET A 496 10.21 31.38 -10.93
C MET A 496 11.28 31.68 -11.98
N ASP A 497 12.49 31.16 -11.74
CA ASP A 497 13.57 31.19 -12.72
C ASP A 497 13.38 30.07 -13.74
N PRO A 498 13.12 30.38 -15.03
CA PRO A 498 12.90 29.36 -16.06
C PRO A 498 14.16 28.54 -16.39
N THR A 499 15.34 28.98 -15.95
CA THR A 499 16.62 28.31 -16.21
C THR A 499 16.99 27.26 -15.16
N LYS A 500 16.35 27.29 -13.98
CA LYS A 500 16.57 26.26 -12.96
C LYS A 500 15.79 24.99 -13.33
N LYS A 501 16.52 23.88 -13.47
CA LYS A 501 15.92 22.56 -13.63
C LYS A 501 14.90 22.32 -12.52
N LYS A 502 13.66 22.02 -12.91
CA LYS A 502 12.60 21.62 -12.00
C LYS A 502 13.00 20.26 -11.44
N GLY A 503 13.30 20.19 -10.15
CA GLY A 503 13.67 18.93 -9.50
C GLY A 503 12.57 17.89 -9.72
N ILE A 504 12.93 16.74 -10.29
CA ILE A 504 12.09 15.54 -10.29
C ILE A 504 12.46 14.78 -9.01
N GLY A 505 11.47 14.48 -8.17
CA GLY A 505 11.68 13.67 -6.96
C GLY A 505 10.99 14.22 -5.72
N ILE A 506 11.55 13.91 -4.56
CA ILE A 506 11.01 14.26 -3.23
C ILE A 506 11.10 15.77 -2.94
N ASN A 507 11.94 16.53 -3.65
CA ASN A 507 11.98 17.98 -3.51
C ASN A 507 11.91 18.61 -4.91
N GLY A 508 11.02 19.58 -5.11
CA GLY A 508 10.86 20.20 -6.42
C GLY A 508 9.63 21.09 -6.54
N ALA A 509 9.55 21.82 -7.66
CA ALA A 509 8.42 22.66 -8.01
C ALA A 509 7.78 22.18 -9.33
N THR A 510 6.48 21.91 -9.28
CA THR A 510 5.69 21.50 -10.44
C THR A 510 4.78 22.65 -10.88
N VAL A 511 4.90 23.05 -12.14
CA VAL A 511 4.07 24.12 -12.72
C VAL A 511 2.65 23.59 -12.93
N MET A 512 1.68 24.32 -12.40
CA MET A 512 0.26 24.06 -12.62
C MET A 512 -0.23 24.96 -13.76
N ALA A 513 -0.29 24.41 -14.97
CA ALA A 513 -0.66 25.11 -16.18
C ALA A 513 -2.06 25.75 -16.06
N GLY A 514 -2.21 26.97 -16.56
CA GLY A 514 -3.46 27.72 -16.47
C GLY A 514 -3.71 28.41 -15.13
N THR A 515 -2.77 28.34 -14.18
CA THR A 515 -2.86 29.00 -12.87
C THR A 515 -1.70 29.98 -12.65
N PRO A 516 -1.78 30.92 -11.68
CA PRO A 516 -0.65 31.77 -11.34
C PRO A 516 0.42 31.08 -10.48
N TYR A 517 0.24 29.80 -10.11
CA TYR A 517 1.08 29.11 -9.14
C TYR A 517 1.76 27.85 -9.69
N ALA A 518 2.95 27.55 -9.18
CA ALA A 518 3.53 26.22 -9.16
C ALA A 518 3.43 25.69 -7.73
N ILE A 519 3.31 24.38 -7.57
CA ILE A 519 3.38 23.75 -6.25
C ILE A 519 4.82 23.32 -5.97
N GLU A 520 5.39 23.82 -4.89
CA GLU A 520 6.67 23.37 -4.36
C GLU A 520 6.46 22.40 -3.19
N LYS A 521 7.12 21.25 -3.27
CA LYS A 521 7.11 20.19 -2.26
C LYS A 521 8.50 20.07 -1.65
N GLN A 522 8.60 20.16 -0.32
CA GLN A 522 9.85 20.01 0.42
C GLN A 522 9.67 19.09 1.63
N GLN A 523 10.67 18.27 1.96
CA GLN A 523 10.67 17.57 3.24
C GLN A 523 10.95 18.53 4.39
N LEU A 524 10.32 18.32 5.54
CA LEU A 524 10.61 19.07 6.76
C LEU A 524 11.81 18.46 7.48
N VAL A 525 13.00 18.69 6.93
CA VAL A 525 14.29 18.17 7.41
C VAL A 525 15.27 19.31 7.71
N GLY A 526 16.15 19.11 8.67
CA GLY A 526 17.27 20.01 8.93
C GLY A 526 18.28 20.02 7.78
N SER A 527 19.26 20.92 7.86
CA SER A 527 20.37 20.97 6.87
C SER A 527 21.24 19.70 6.86
N ASP A 528 21.14 18.90 7.91
CA ASP A 528 21.74 17.57 8.06
C ASP A 528 20.91 16.45 7.41
N GLY A 529 19.75 16.78 6.81
CA GLY A 529 18.85 15.81 6.17
C GLY A 529 17.96 15.05 7.15
N VAL A 530 18.00 15.39 8.44
CA VAL A 530 17.27 14.68 9.48
C VAL A 530 15.89 15.30 9.71
N PRO A 531 14.80 14.52 9.82
CA PRO A 531 13.47 15.09 10.03
C PRO A 531 13.38 15.95 11.29
N CYS A 532 12.74 17.11 11.17
CA CYS A 532 12.62 18.09 12.26
C CYS A 532 11.55 17.75 13.30
N THR A 533 11.06 16.51 13.31
CA THR A 533 10.05 16.01 14.25
C THR A 533 10.57 14.77 14.96
N PRO A 534 10.08 14.45 16.17
CA PRO A 534 10.66 13.38 16.96
C PRO A 534 10.42 12.02 16.31
N PRO A 535 11.38 11.09 16.38
CA PRO A 535 11.16 9.71 15.97
C PRO A 535 10.10 9.01 16.86
N PRO A 536 9.48 7.91 16.40
CA PRO A 536 9.84 7.18 15.19
C PRO A 536 9.28 7.81 13.91
N TRP A 537 10.11 7.91 12.86
CA TRP A 537 9.72 8.48 11.55
C TRP A 537 9.00 7.50 10.64
N GLY A 538 9.28 6.21 10.81
CA GLY A 538 8.48 5.09 10.31
C GLY A 538 8.18 4.16 11.47
N ALA A 539 6.96 3.61 11.50
CA ALA A 539 6.52 2.75 12.59
C ALA A 539 5.67 1.59 12.07
N LEU A 540 5.76 0.46 12.78
CA LEU A 540 4.87 -0.67 12.65
C LEU A 540 3.94 -0.67 13.87
N THR A 541 2.64 -0.64 13.64
CA THR A 541 1.62 -0.53 14.69
C THR A 541 0.67 -1.70 14.61
N ALA A 542 0.43 -2.40 15.72
CA ALA A 542 -0.66 -3.37 15.83
C ALA A 542 -1.84 -2.80 16.62
N MET A 543 -3.04 -3.05 16.13
CA MET A 543 -4.29 -2.59 16.70
C MET A 543 -5.30 -3.73 16.79
N ASP A 544 -5.92 -3.90 17.96
CA ASP A 544 -7.11 -4.74 18.07
C ASP A 544 -8.32 -3.98 17.52
N MET A 545 -8.86 -4.46 16.40
CA MET A 545 -9.98 -3.84 15.70
C MET A 545 -11.33 -4.05 16.39
N SER A 546 -11.40 -4.89 17.43
CA SER A 546 -12.60 -5.02 18.25
C SER A 546 -12.74 -3.87 19.24
N THR A 547 -11.60 -3.37 19.74
CA THR A 547 -11.56 -2.31 20.76
C THR A 547 -11.06 -0.97 20.20
N GLY A 548 -10.37 -0.99 19.05
CA GLY A 548 -9.65 0.15 18.46
C GLY A 548 -8.42 0.59 19.25
N LYS A 549 -7.92 -0.27 20.15
CA LYS A 549 -6.73 -0.01 20.97
C LYS A 549 -5.49 -0.47 20.23
N ILE A 550 -4.45 0.34 20.31
CA ILE A 550 -3.10 -0.08 19.91
C ILE A 550 -2.59 -1.07 20.95
N LEU A 551 -2.14 -2.23 20.46
CA LEU A 551 -1.53 -3.29 21.25
C LEU A 551 -0.04 -3.01 21.48
N TRP A 552 0.64 -2.62 20.40
CA TRP A 552 2.03 -2.17 20.42
C TRP A 552 2.30 -1.26 19.23
N ASP A 553 3.34 -0.43 19.37
CA ASP A 553 3.78 0.53 18.37
C ASP A 553 5.30 0.63 18.41
N VAL A 554 5.97 0.17 17.37
CA VAL A 554 7.44 0.03 17.34
C VAL A 554 8.04 0.79 16.14
N PRO A 555 9.26 1.35 16.27
CA PRO A 555 9.97 1.92 15.13
C PRO A 555 10.19 0.88 14.02
N LEU A 556 9.98 1.27 12.77
CA LEU A 556 10.21 0.42 11.60
C LEU A 556 11.40 0.93 10.80
N GLY A 557 12.46 0.12 10.76
CA GLY A 557 13.69 0.42 10.03
C GLY A 557 14.77 1.12 10.86
N SER A 558 15.93 1.31 10.25
CA SER A 558 17.14 1.80 10.91
C SER A 558 17.86 2.83 10.05
N ILE A 559 18.48 3.81 10.71
CA ILE A 559 19.36 4.75 10.01
C ILE A 559 20.81 4.28 9.91
N GLU A 560 21.13 3.05 10.31
CA GLU A 560 22.50 2.49 10.27
C GLU A 560 23.15 2.63 8.89
N LYS A 561 22.38 2.48 7.81
CA LYS A 561 22.85 2.63 6.42
C LYS A 561 23.27 4.07 6.07
N PHE A 562 22.73 5.06 6.77
CA PHE A 562 22.90 6.48 6.44
C PHE A 562 23.95 7.19 7.30
N VAL A 563 24.50 6.51 8.31
CA VAL A 563 25.53 7.08 9.19
C VAL A 563 26.93 6.54 8.83
N PRO A 564 27.96 7.40 8.75
CA PRO A 564 29.30 6.98 8.35
C PRO A 564 30.07 6.19 9.42
N PHE A 565 29.59 6.18 10.67
CA PHE A 565 30.15 5.42 11.79
C PHE A 565 29.02 4.85 12.64
N LYS A 566 29.27 3.75 13.38
CA LYS A 566 28.31 3.17 14.32
C LYS A 566 28.39 3.91 15.68
N PRO A 567 27.45 4.82 16.00
CA PRO A 567 27.48 5.53 17.27
C PRO A 567 27.01 4.60 18.41
N LYS A 568 27.27 4.99 19.67
CA LYS A 568 26.81 4.25 20.87
C LYS A 568 25.30 4.37 21.16
N ILE A 569 24.53 4.96 20.25
CA ILE A 569 23.07 5.11 20.36
C ILE A 569 22.37 3.99 19.56
N ASN A 570 21.22 3.52 20.04
CA ASN A 570 20.44 2.52 19.31
C ASN A 570 19.74 3.18 18.09
N LEU A 571 20.32 3.02 16.91
CA LEU A 571 19.79 3.59 15.65
C LEU A 571 18.49 2.96 15.16
N ASN A 572 18.15 1.77 15.65
CA ASN A 572 16.89 1.11 15.33
C ASN A 572 15.70 1.76 16.07
N SER A 573 15.96 2.63 17.05
CA SER A 573 14.90 3.33 17.79
C SER A 573 14.23 4.45 17.01
N TRP A 574 14.77 4.84 15.84
CA TRP A 574 14.29 6.03 15.11
C TRP A 574 13.34 5.71 13.97
N GLY A 575 13.37 4.50 13.42
CA GLY A 575 12.65 4.16 12.21
C GLY A 575 13.13 4.95 10.99
N VAL A 576 12.67 4.57 9.81
CA VAL A 576 12.87 5.32 8.58
C VAL A 576 11.59 5.35 7.76
N PRO A 577 11.39 6.36 6.90
CA PRO A 577 10.31 6.32 5.94
C PRO A 577 10.30 5.02 5.13
N SER A 578 9.10 4.58 4.76
CA SER A 578 8.87 3.26 4.20
C SER A 578 7.65 3.24 3.29
N VAL A 579 7.66 2.34 2.31
CA VAL A 579 6.56 2.10 1.37
C VAL A 579 6.47 0.59 1.15
N GLY A 580 5.38 -0.03 1.58
CA GLY A 580 5.17 -1.48 1.53
C GLY A 580 4.21 -1.90 2.64
N ALA A 581 3.51 -3.03 2.45
CA ALA A 581 2.63 -3.60 3.47
C ALA A 581 3.31 -4.75 4.22
N PRO A 582 2.87 -5.04 5.45
CA PRO A 582 3.19 -6.29 6.13
C PRO A 582 2.41 -7.47 5.54
N VAL A 583 2.87 -8.69 5.84
CA VAL A 583 2.10 -9.94 5.74
C VAL A 583 2.07 -10.62 7.11
N ILE A 584 0.94 -11.19 7.50
CA ILE A 584 0.77 -11.90 8.78
C ILE A 584 0.57 -13.40 8.53
N THR A 585 1.23 -14.24 9.33
CA THR A 585 1.00 -15.69 9.34
C THR A 585 0.18 -16.13 10.55
N GLN A 586 -0.51 -17.27 10.46
CA GLN A 586 -1.30 -17.85 11.56
C GLN A 586 -0.47 -18.10 12.81
N SER A 587 0.81 -18.44 12.63
CA SER A 587 1.79 -18.65 13.69
C SER A 587 2.16 -17.37 14.46
N GLY A 588 1.71 -16.19 14.03
CA GLY A 588 1.97 -14.92 14.68
C GLY A 588 3.29 -14.26 14.28
N VAL A 589 3.73 -14.47 13.04
CA VAL A 589 4.89 -13.79 12.46
C VAL A 589 4.41 -12.73 11.46
N ILE A 590 5.02 -11.55 11.50
CA ILE A 590 4.80 -10.47 10.53
C ILE A 590 6.04 -10.35 9.66
N PHE A 591 5.91 -10.39 8.33
CA PHE A 591 7.01 -10.12 7.40
C PHE A 591 6.86 -8.76 6.73
N ILE A 592 7.93 -7.97 6.65
CA ILE A 592 7.93 -6.65 6.00
C ILE A 592 9.33 -6.21 5.53
N ALA A 593 9.42 -5.65 4.32
CA ALA A 593 10.69 -5.15 3.74
C ALA A 593 10.71 -3.65 3.41
N ALA A 594 9.56 -2.98 3.59
CA ALA A 594 9.16 -1.66 3.09
C ALA A 594 10.14 -0.48 3.29
N THR A 595 11.16 -0.63 4.13
CA THR A 595 12.02 0.44 4.63
C THR A 595 13.14 0.80 3.66
N PHE A 596 13.53 2.07 3.65
CA PHE A 596 14.61 2.57 2.78
C PHE A 596 16.01 2.11 3.21
N ASP A 597 16.12 1.35 4.30
CA ASP A 597 17.36 0.79 4.79
C ASP A 597 17.70 -0.59 4.18
N GLN A 598 16.93 -1.05 3.19
CA GLN A 598 17.24 -2.23 2.38
C GLN A 598 17.21 -3.54 3.17
N ARG A 599 16.34 -3.66 4.17
CA ARG A 599 16.23 -4.86 4.99
C ARG A 599 14.87 -5.52 4.91
N PHE A 600 14.88 -6.84 4.83
CA PHE A 600 13.70 -7.68 5.01
C PHE A 600 13.63 -8.17 6.46
N ARG A 601 12.47 -8.08 7.10
CA ARG A 601 12.30 -8.33 8.54
C ARG A 601 11.17 -9.27 8.84
N ALA A 602 11.28 -9.91 10.01
CA ALA A 602 10.20 -10.59 10.68
C ALA A 602 9.97 -10.00 12.09
N PHE A 603 8.71 -9.82 12.48
CA PHE A 603 8.31 -9.37 13.81
C PHE A 603 7.32 -10.35 14.47
N SER A 604 7.31 -10.39 15.79
CA SER A 604 6.29 -11.05 16.59
C SER A 604 4.98 -10.27 16.54
N LEU A 605 3.89 -10.90 16.12
CA LEU A 605 2.55 -10.29 16.17
C LEU A 605 2.11 -9.97 17.61
N ALA A 606 2.56 -10.76 18.58
CA ALA A 606 2.14 -10.60 19.97
C ALA A 606 2.82 -9.41 20.65
N THR A 607 4.08 -9.13 20.33
CA THR A 607 4.92 -8.19 21.09
C THR A 607 5.46 -7.03 20.27
N GLY A 608 5.47 -7.12 18.93
CA GLY A 608 6.15 -6.16 18.06
C GLY A 608 7.68 -6.29 18.07
N GLU A 609 8.22 -7.33 18.71
CA GLU A 609 9.66 -7.59 18.73
C GLU A 609 10.17 -8.01 17.34
N GLU A 610 11.29 -7.44 16.89
CA GLU A 610 11.99 -7.89 15.68
C GLU A 610 12.66 -9.24 15.96
N LEU A 611 12.29 -10.27 15.22
CA LEU A 611 12.74 -11.65 15.42
C LEU A 611 13.85 -12.07 14.46
N TRP A 612 13.87 -11.44 13.28
CA TRP A 612 14.81 -11.77 12.21
C TRP A 612 14.92 -10.59 11.25
N ASN A 613 16.10 -10.39 10.67
CA ASN A 613 16.27 -9.49 9.53
C ASN A 613 17.45 -9.88 8.64
N GLU A 614 17.36 -9.51 7.36
CA GLU A 614 18.37 -9.77 6.34
C GLU A 614 18.54 -8.52 5.46
N VAL A 615 19.76 -8.26 4.98
CA VAL A 615 20.02 -7.19 4.00
C VAL A 615 19.71 -7.70 2.59
N LEU A 616 18.81 -7.01 1.89
CA LEU A 616 18.42 -7.35 0.52
C LEU A 616 19.45 -6.87 -0.51
N PRO A 617 19.47 -7.41 -1.75
CA PRO A 617 20.34 -6.92 -2.82
C PRO A 617 20.06 -5.46 -3.24
N ALA A 618 18.81 -5.04 -3.14
CA ALA A 618 18.30 -3.68 -3.37
C ALA A 618 17.06 -3.45 -2.50
N GLU A 619 16.59 -2.21 -2.41
CA GLU A 619 15.42 -1.90 -1.58
C GLU A 619 14.14 -2.52 -2.14
N ALA A 620 13.21 -2.88 -1.26
CA ALA A 620 11.94 -3.49 -1.63
C ALA A 620 10.79 -2.58 -1.21
N GLN A 621 10.37 -1.70 -2.12
CA GLN A 621 9.21 -0.81 -1.92
C GLN A 621 7.90 -1.49 -2.29
N THR A 622 7.69 -2.68 -1.75
CA THR A 622 6.60 -3.58 -2.09
C THR A 622 6.20 -4.43 -0.89
N THR A 623 5.30 -5.38 -1.10
CA THR A 623 4.77 -6.30 -0.09
C THR A 623 5.37 -7.69 -0.31
N PRO A 624 5.93 -8.35 0.72
CA PRO A 624 6.30 -9.76 0.61
C PRO A 624 5.06 -10.63 0.40
N ILE A 625 5.24 -11.86 -0.05
CA ILE A 625 4.17 -12.88 -0.04
C ILE A 625 4.66 -14.14 0.66
N THR A 626 3.73 -15.00 1.09
CA THR A 626 4.07 -16.32 1.61
C THR A 626 3.16 -17.38 1.01
N TYR A 627 3.72 -18.53 0.69
CA TYR A 627 3.00 -19.68 0.13
C TYR A 627 3.67 -20.97 0.58
N SER A 628 3.04 -22.12 0.29
CA SER A 628 3.70 -23.41 0.41
C SER A 628 3.80 -24.11 -0.93
N ALA A 629 4.93 -24.78 -1.16
CA ALA A 629 5.21 -25.59 -2.33
C ALA A 629 6.03 -26.82 -1.91
N ASN A 630 5.65 -28.00 -2.38
CA ASN A 630 6.31 -29.26 -2.03
C ASN A 630 6.45 -29.45 -0.50
N GLY A 631 5.42 -29.10 0.27
CA GLY A 631 5.43 -29.28 1.73
C GLY A 631 6.22 -28.24 2.54
N ARG A 632 6.85 -27.27 1.87
CA ARG A 632 7.67 -26.22 2.50
C ARG A 632 6.99 -24.85 2.36
N GLN A 633 6.98 -24.08 3.44
CA GLN A 633 6.58 -22.68 3.43
C GLN A 633 7.74 -21.81 2.96
N PHE A 634 7.44 -20.91 2.03
CA PHE A 634 8.35 -19.90 1.51
C PHE A 634 7.81 -18.51 1.85
N VAL A 635 8.72 -17.56 2.02
CA VAL A 635 8.42 -16.13 2.06
C VAL A 635 9.26 -15.46 0.98
N VAL A 636 8.63 -14.70 0.10
CA VAL A 636 9.25 -14.13 -1.10
C VAL A 636 9.11 -12.63 -1.13
N ILE A 637 10.15 -11.95 -1.58
CA ILE A 637 10.17 -10.50 -1.77
C ILE A 637 10.87 -10.13 -3.08
N VAL A 638 10.35 -9.11 -3.77
CA VAL A 638 10.99 -8.49 -4.93
C VAL A 638 11.87 -7.34 -4.45
N ALA A 639 13.17 -7.43 -4.72
CA ALA A 639 14.19 -6.44 -4.41
C ALA A 639 14.64 -5.75 -5.71
N GLY A 640 13.75 -4.92 -6.28
CA GLY A 640 14.01 -4.18 -7.53
C GLY A 640 14.50 -2.74 -7.33
N GLY A 641 14.32 -2.18 -6.13
CA GLY A 641 14.68 -0.80 -5.83
C GLY A 641 13.77 0.24 -6.51
N ASN A 642 14.13 1.51 -6.30
CA ASN A 642 13.46 2.65 -6.89
C ASN A 642 14.52 3.61 -7.44
N GLY A 643 14.59 3.74 -8.77
CA GLY A 643 15.56 4.58 -9.44
C GLY A 643 15.31 6.08 -9.31
N GLN A 644 14.11 6.49 -8.90
CA GLN A 644 13.78 7.89 -8.61
C GLN A 644 14.24 8.34 -7.23
N LEU A 645 14.67 7.38 -6.39
CA LEU A 645 15.35 7.63 -5.14
C LEU A 645 16.84 7.36 -5.35
N PHE A 646 17.73 8.03 -4.62
CA PHE A 646 19.18 7.85 -4.72
C PHE A 646 19.68 6.51 -4.15
N ASN A 647 18.91 5.44 -4.35
CA ASN A 647 19.04 4.16 -3.70
C ASN A 647 19.56 3.09 -4.65
N LYS A 648 20.04 1.98 -4.07
CA LYS A 648 20.53 0.85 -4.84
C LYS A 648 19.38 0.22 -5.63
N ARG A 649 19.59 0.08 -6.93
CA ARG A 649 18.64 -0.53 -7.88
C ARG A 649 18.96 -2.01 -8.03
N GLY A 650 17.94 -2.82 -8.29
CA GLY A 650 18.07 -4.27 -8.37
C GLY A 650 17.08 -4.89 -9.33
N ASP A 651 17.16 -6.20 -9.49
CA ASP A 651 16.27 -6.99 -10.33
C ASP A 651 15.98 -8.38 -9.74
N SER A 652 16.19 -8.52 -8.44
CA SER A 652 16.22 -9.81 -7.74
C SER A 652 14.87 -10.13 -7.11
N VAL A 653 14.46 -11.39 -7.24
CA VAL A 653 13.37 -12.00 -6.49
C VAL A 653 14.02 -12.99 -5.53
N VAL A 654 13.83 -12.79 -4.23
CA VAL A 654 14.51 -13.58 -3.20
C VAL A 654 13.47 -14.37 -2.40
N ALA A 655 13.67 -15.68 -2.30
CA ALA A 655 12.83 -16.56 -1.50
C ALA A 655 13.59 -17.11 -0.30
N TYR A 656 12.91 -17.09 0.85
CA TYR A 656 13.39 -17.59 2.12
C TYR A 656 12.54 -18.78 2.56
N ALA A 657 13.17 -19.79 3.16
CA ALA A 657 12.48 -20.91 3.78
C ALA A 657 13.33 -21.47 4.92
N LEU A 658 12.72 -22.30 5.77
CA LEU A 658 13.48 -23.09 6.73
C LEU A 658 14.35 -24.12 5.99
N PRO A 659 15.54 -24.48 6.54
CA PRO A 659 16.42 -25.47 5.94
C PRO A 659 15.72 -26.81 5.73
N GLN A 660 16.04 -27.49 4.63
CA GLN A 660 15.59 -28.87 4.46
C GLN A 660 16.31 -29.75 5.49
N LYS A 661 15.54 -30.57 6.23
CA LYS A 661 16.14 -31.69 6.95
C LYS A 661 16.79 -32.60 5.90
N LYS A 662 18.11 -32.70 5.96
CA LYS A 662 18.91 -33.60 5.11
C LYS A 662 18.60 -35.05 5.41
#